data_AF-A0A966CH69-F1
#
_entry.id   AF-A0A966CH69-F1
#
_cell.length_a   1.000
_cell.length_b   1.000
_cell.length_c   1.000
_cell.angle_alpha   90.00
_cell.angle_beta   90.00
_cell.angle_gamma   90.00
#
_symmetry.space_group_name_H-M   'P 1'
#
loop_
_entity.id
_entity.type
_entity.pdbx_description
1 polymer ?
#
loop_
_entity_poly.entity_id
_entity_poly.type
_entity_poly.pdbx_seq_one_letter_code
_entity_poly.pdbx_strand_id
1 'polypeptide(L)'
;DEMHTYRGVFGSHVANVIRRLKRVAAFYGARPQFILTSATIGNPQELAERLVEEPVVLIDEDGSSRGERHFLIYNPPVVDESLGLRKSSLLESVRLVQDLLAAGVQSVVFARSRRSVELILTYLQSDDRGDKSTRTHPLSPTPLSPTTLSSIRGYRSGYLPSQRREIEKGLRDGSVRTVVATNALELGIDIGGLGAALLVGYPGTIASTWQQAGRAGRGDEPAAALLVASASPLDQFLAHHPDYFFGRSPEQALVNPDHLLILLNHLRCALFELPFQKGEPFGRLPGERVEEFLQFLVTSRESHFSNDKYFWMADAYPAANVSLRSASPESFILQANEEDPSSPLRAGGPRTVGMVDGESAFWMAHPGAVYLHEAQSYYVESLDLDQRIARLRPLESDYFTEPLKQTTVQILAVTDHASRSTHDISWGELQVTTQVVGFRKLRWYTRENLGQEPLDLPPTDLQTTGYWLSLSEGTIETLRAAGAWTNDPNQYGPTWPRLRDAVRARDGYRCQVCGTPEGTRQHDVHHKIPFRSLIRSAASPDAAVRSRETSHSAIARANQMGNLITLCPACHRKVEANVRMRSGLAGLVYVLGQLAPLFLMCDPRDLGAFTDPAWAQFDNRPSVVLYDMVPAGIGFSQKLYEMHDDLLARALELVQECECEDGCPSCVGPGGENGIGGKRETLEILRILAR
;
A
#
# COMPACT_ATOMS: atom_id res chain seq x y z
N ASP A 1 11.65 2.01 22.41
CA ASP A 1 11.87 2.89 21.25
C ASP A 1 10.81 2.62 20.18
N GLU A 2 10.56 3.60 19.31
CA GLU A 2 9.64 3.57 18.16
C GLU A 2 8.25 3.00 18.45
N MET A 3 7.64 3.46 19.53
CA MET A 3 6.37 2.95 20.04
C MET A 3 5.24 2.99 19.01
N HIS A 4 5.21 4.00 18.14
CA HIS A 4 4.22 4.13 17.06
C HIS A 4 4.18 2.94 16.08
N THR A 5 5.21 2.10 16.07
CA THR A 5 5.25 0.86 15.27
C THR A 5 4.47 -0.29 15.93
N TYR A 6 4.27 -0.23 17.25
CA TYR A 6 3.50 -1.21 18.04
C TYR A 6 2.00 -0.87 17.98
N ARG A 7 1.42 -0.99 16.80
CA ARG A 7 -0.01 -0.77 16.55
C ARG A 7 -0.63 -1.96 15.84
N GLY A 8 -1.96 -1.98 15.77
CA GLY A 8 -2.73 -3.08 15.21
C GLY A 8 -2.54 -4.39 15.97
N VAL A 9 -2.66 -5.50 15.25
CA VAL A 9 -2.43 -6.86 15.78
C VAL A 9 -1.04 -6.98 16.41
N PHE A 10 -0.01 -6.43 15.76
CA PHE A 10 1.36 -6.46 16.31
C PHE A 10 1.47 -5.69 17.64
N GLY A 11 0.86 -4.50 17.74
CA GLY A 11 0.80 -3.74 18.98
C GLY A 11 0.08 -4.46 20.11
N SER A 12 -1.04 -5.13 19.80
CA SER A 12 -1.79 -5.95 20.76
C SER A 12 -0.95 -7.12 21.30
N HIS A 13 -0.15 -7.76 20.44
CA HIS A 13 0.82 -8.77 20.88
C HIS A 13 1.90 -8.16 21.80
N VAL A 14 2.47 -7.02 21.42
CA VAL A 14 3.52 -6.34 22.22
C VAL A 14 2.99 -5.91 23.59
N ALA A 15 1.77 -5.40 23.69
CA ALA A 15 1.14 -5.07 24.98
C ALA A 15 1.10 -6.29 25.92
N ASN A 16 0.71 -7.46 25.41
CA ASN A 16 0.69 -8.68 26.21
C ASN A 16 2.10 -9.22 26.53
N VAL A 17 3.09 -9.00 25.67
CA VAL A 17 4.50 -9.25 26.00
C VAL A 17 4.94 -8.34 27.17
N ILE A 18 4.52 -7.08 27.19
CA ILE A 18 4.79 -6.16 28.32
C ILE A 18 4.10 -6.65 29.60
N ARG A 19 2.84 -7.12 29.53
CA ARG A 19 2.15 -7.73 30.70
C ARG A 19 2.95 -8.89 31.29
N ARG A 20 3.42 -9.81 30.44
CA ARG A 20 4.30 -10.94 30.84
C ARG A 20 5.60 -10.46 31.47
N LEU A 21 6.27 -9.49 30.83
CA LEU A 21 7.50 -8.90 31.36
C LEU A 21 7.29 -8.32 32.76
N LYS A 22 6.21 -7.55 32.97
CA LYS A 22 5.86 -6.98 34.28
C LYS A 22 5.64 -8.06 35.33
N ARG A 23 4.92 -9.12 34.97
CA ARG A 23 4.64 -10.25 35.86
C ARG A 23 5.91 -10.98 36.28
N VAL A 24 6.79 -11.30 35.31
CA VAL A 24 8.09 -11.92 35.58
C VAL A 24 8.98 -11.00 36.42
N ALA A 25 9.06 -9.71 36.10
CA ALA A 25 9.83 -8.75 36.88
C ALA A 25 9.33 -8.68 38.33
N ALA A 26 8.00 -8.63 38.53
CA ALA A 26 7.38 -8.59 39.85
C ALA A 26 7.69 -9.84 40.68
N PHE A 27 7.72 -11.03 40.05
CA PHE A 27 8.14 -12.28 40.70
C PHE A 27 9.58 -12.20 41.24
N TYR A 28 10.48 -11.52 40.52
CA TYR A 28 11.84 -11.25 40.97
C TYR A 28 11.98 -10.00 41.86
N GLY A 29 10.86 -9.40 42.29
CA GLY A 29 10.87 -8.22 43.17
C GLY A 29 11.19 -6.90 42.48
N ALA A 30 11.14 -6.84 41.14
CA ALA A 30 11.42 -5.66 40.34
C ALA A 30 10.13 -5.04 39.74
N ARG A 31 10.10 -3.71 39.63
CA ARG A 31 9.04 -2.96 38.95
C ARG A 31 9.70 -2.00 37.94
N PRO A 32 9.77 -2.38 36.65
CA PRO A 32 10.50 -1.60 35.67
C PRO A 32 9.81 -0.26 35.37
N GLN A 33 10.61 0.79 35.18
CA GLN A 33 10.13 2.06 34.65
C GLN A 33 10.14 2.00 33.12
N PHE A 34 9.06 2.46 32.48
CA PHE A 34 8.95 2.50 31.03
C PHE A 34 9.25 3.90 30.50
N ILE A 35 10.22 3.98 29.58
CA ILE A 35 10.53 5.19 28.81
C ILE A 35 10.25 4.84 27.35
N LEU A 36 9.30 5.55 26.75
CA LEU A 36 8.86 5.29 25.38
C LEU A 36 9.16 6.52 24.53
N THR A 37 9.66 6.27 23.32
CA THR A 37 9.89 7.25 22.28
C THR A 37 9.01 6.91 21.10
N SER A 38 8.47 7.92 20.45
CA SER A 38 7.50 7.77 19.36
C SER A 38 7.70 8.89 18.35
N ALA A 39 7.44 8.58 17.08
CA ALA A 39 7.22 9.61 16.08
C ALA A 39 5.87 10.30 16.31
N THR A 40 5.64 11.38 15.58
CA THR A 40 4.38 12.15 15.61
C THR A 40 3.21 11.28 15.11
N ILE A 41 2.31 10.95 16.04
CA ILE A 41 1.03 10.25 15.80
C ILE A 41 -0.08 11.00 16.51
N GLY A 42 -1.34 10.72 16.17
CA GLY A 42 -2.49 11.45 16.71
C GLY A 42 -2.80 11.19 18.19
N ASN A 43 -2.29 10.08 18.77
CA ASN A 43 -2.63 9.64 20.14
C ASN A 43 -1.43 8.98 20.89
N PRO A 44 -0.27 9.64 21.00
CA PRO A 44 0.94 9.02 21.54
C PRO A 44 0.81 8.62 23.00
N GLN A 45 0.21 9.48 23.83
CA GLN A 45 -0.04 9.18 25.25
C GLN A 45 -1.00 8.00 25.40
N GLU A 46 -2.13 8.01 24.70
CA GLU A 46 -3.12 6.93 24.76
C GLU A 46 -2.52 5.58 24.34
N LEU A 47 -1.75 5.55 23.26
CA LEU A 47 -1.06 4.33 22.81
C LEU A 47 -0.10 3.83 23.90
N ALA A 48 0.72 4.70 24.47
CA ALA A 48 1.65 4.34 25.55
C ALA A 48 0.92 3.75 26.75
N GLU A 49 -0.17 4.39 27.20
CA GLU A 49 -0.98 3.92 28.31
C GLU A 49 -1.71 2.61 28.00
N ARG A 50 -2.07 2.33 26.74
CA ARG A 50 -2.64 1.04 26.34
C ARG A 50 -1.59 -0.08 26.24
N LEU A 51 -0.38 0.24 25.78
CA LEU A 51 0.71 -0.74 25.67
C LEU A 51 1.29 -1.10 27.05
N VAL A 52 1.46 -0.10 27.91
CA VAL A 52 2.07 -0.27 29.24
C VAL A 52 1.00 -0.51 30.30
N GLU A 53 -0.24 -0.05 30.10
CA GLU A 53 -1.35 -0.18 31.06
C GLU A 53 -1.19 0.62 32.36
N GLU A 54 -0.32 1.60 32.37
CA GLU A 54 -0.10 2.55 33.47
C GLU A 54 -0.15 3.98 32.94
N PRO A 55 -0.45 4.99 33.79
CA PRO A 55 -0.38 6.39 33.39
C PRO A 55 1.03 6.75 32.91
N VAL A 56 1.12 7.57 31.87
CA VAL A 56 2.39 8.10 31.38
C VAL A 56 2.35 9.62 31.32
N VAL A 57 3.53 10.24 31.31
CA VAL A 57 3.67 11.68 31.10
C VAL A 57 4.17 11.90 29.68
N LEU A 58 3.40 12.62 28.87
CA LEU A 58 3.82 13.03 27.53
C LEU A 58 4.84 14.16 27.63
N ILE A 59 5.94 14.02 26.89
CA ILE A 59 6.94 15.07 26.71
C ILE A 59 6.88 15.45 25.22
N ASP A 60 6.22 16.56 24.89
CA ASP A 60 5.96 17.01 23.52
C ASP A 60 6.56 18.39 23.19
N GLU A 61 7.09 19.10 24.19
CA GLU A 61 7.88 20.32 23.98
C GLU A 61 9.27 19.96 23.44
N ASP A 62 9.50 20.23 22.15
CA ASP A 62 10.83 20.09 21.53
C ASP A 62 11.66 21.36 21.71
N GLY A 63 12.63 21.30 22.63
CA GLY A 63 13.61 22.36 22.87
C GLY A 63 14.88 22.28 22.01
N SER A 64 14.93 21.42 20.98
CA SER A 64 16.09 21.30 20.09
C SER A 64 16.23 22.49 19.14
N SER A 65 17.47 22.78 18.75
CA SER A 65 17.80 23.79 17.74
C SER A 65 17.15 23.46 16.39
N ARG A 66 16.45 24.43 15.79
CA ARG A 66 15.77 24.26 14.51
C ARG A 66 16.02 25.46 13.61
N GLY A 67 16.73 25.23 12.51
CA GLY A 67 16.82 26.15 11.37
C GLY A 67 15.49 26.29 10.62
N GLU A 68 15.48 27.20 9.64
CA GLU A 68 14.33 27.41 8.76
C GLU A 68 13.97 26.12 7.99
N ARG A 69 12.68 25.77 7.91
CA ARG A 69 12.21 24.56 7.21
C ARG A 69 11.20 24.89 6.15
N HIS A 70 11.49 24.51 4.91
CA HIS A 70 10.57 24.61 3.79
C HIS A 70 9.94 23.25 3.50
N PHE A 71 8.62 23.15 3.56
CA PHE A 71 7.89 21.98 3.06
C PHE A 71 7.15 22.36 1.78
N LEU A 72 7.49 21.71 0.67
CA LEU A 72 6.94 22.01 -0.65
C LEU A 72 6.17 20.80 -1.18
N ILE A 73 4.96 21.02 -1.67
CA ILE A 73 4.24 20.03 -2.49
C ILE A 73 4.48 20.38 -3.95
N TYR A 74 5.25 19.55 -4.65
CA TYR A 74 5.55 19.73 -6.06
C TYR A 74 4.65 18.83 -6.90
N ASN A 75 3.75 19.43 -7.70
CA ASN A 75 2.94 18.70 -8.65
C ASN A 75 3.60 18.72 -10.04
N PRO A 76 4.06 17.56 -10.58
CA PRO A 76 4.64 17.49 -11.91
C PRO A 76 3.75 18.14 -12.99
N PRO A 77 4.35 18.82 -13.98
CA PRO A 77 3.58 19.56 -14.97
C PRO A 77 2.71 18.65 -15.83
N VAL A 78 1.57 19.18 -16.23
CA VAL A 78 0.65 18.54 -17.19
C VAL A 78 1.31 18.53 -18.57
N VAL A 79 1.26 17.38 -19.23
CA VAL A 79 1.75 17.15 -20.60
C VAL A 79 0.58 17.12 -21.58
N ASP A 80 -0.55 16.56 -21.17
CA ASP A 80 -1.80 16.58 -21.93
C ASP A 80 -2.99 16.70 -20.97
N GLU A 81 -3.58 17.88 -20.94
CA GLU A 81 -4.73 18.21 -20.06
C GLU A 81 -5.96 17.38 -20.42
N SER A 82 -6.18 17.11 -21.70
CA SER A 82 -7.36 16.37 -22.18
C SER A 82 -7.34 14.89 -21.80
N LEU A 83 -6.17 14.36 -21.47
CA LEU A 83 -5.96 12.98 -21.05
C LEU A 83 -5.55 12.86 -19.57
N GLY A 84 -5.49 13.97 -18.83
CA GLY A 84 -4.99 13.96 -17.44
C GLY A 84 -3.57 13.40 -17.34
N LEU A 85 -2.74 13.60 -18.37
CA LEU A 85 -1.37 13.09 -18.39
C LEU A 85 -0.40 14.13 -17.84
N ARG A 86 0.34 13.73 -16.81
CA ARG A 86 1.45 14.50 -16.24
C ARG A 86 2.79 13.88 -16.54
N LYS A 87 3.85 14.68 -16.38
CA LYS A 87 5.22 14.17 -16.32
C LYS A 87 5.35 13.16 -15.18
N SER A 88 6.27 12.21 -15.35
CA SER A 88 6.52 11.19 -14.33
C SER A 88 7.10 11.83 -13.08
N SER A 89 6.45 11.60 -11.92
CA SER A 89 6.99 12.02 -10.61
C SER A 89 8.39 11.46 -10.36
N LEU A 90 8.67 10.24 -10.83
CA LEU A 90 9.98 9.61 -10.73
C LEU A 90 11.05 10.40 -11.50
N LEU A 91 10.79 10.74 -12.77
CA LEU A 91 11.75 11.48 -13.60
C LEU A 91 11.92 12.95 -13.13
N GLU A 92 10.83 13.60 -12.70
CA GLU A 92 10.94 14.94 -12.10
C GLU A 92 11.71 14.90 -10.78
N SER A 93 11.59 13.83 -9.99
CA SER A 93 12.41 13.64 -8.79
C SER A 93 13.88 13.49 -9.13
N VAL A 94 14.23 12.70 -10.15
CA VAL A 94 15.63 12.60 -10.64
C VAL A 94 16.18 13.98 -11.01
N ARG A 95 15.42 14.79 -11.75
CA ARG A 95 15.79 16.18 -12.10
C ARG A 95 16.03 17.03 -10.86
N LEU A 96 15.11 17.03 -9.90
CA LEU A 96 15.22 17.82 -8.66
C LEU A 96 16.41 17.38 -7.80
N VAL A 97 16.69 16.08 -7.75
CA VAL A 97 17.87 15.55 -7.03
C VAL A 97 19.16 15.99 -7.71
N GLN A 98 19.21 16.02 -9.05
CA GLN A 98 20.36 16.55 -9.79
C GLN A 98 20.61 18.03 -9.48
N ASP A 99 19.55 18.84 -9.33
CA ASP A 99 19.66 20.25 -8.91
C ASP A 99 20.26 20.36 -7.50
N LEU A 100 19.83 19.51 -6.55
CA LEU A 100 20.38 19.44 -5.19
C LEU A 100 21.84 18.98 -5.16
N LEU A 101 22.20 17.98 -5.96
CA LEU A 101 23.57 17.50 -6.10
C LEU A 101 24.49 18.60 -6.66
N ALA A 102 24.03 19.33 -7.68
CA ALA A 102 24.77 20.46 -8.27
C ALA A 102 24.95 21.62 -7.27
N ALA A 103 23.96 21.84 -6.41
CA ALA A 103 24.03 22.82 -5.32
C ALA A 103 24.87 22.35 -4.12
N GLY A 104 25.39 21.12 -4.13
CA GLY A 104 26.14 20.57 -3.01
C GLY A 104 25.27 20.41 -1.75
N VAL A 105 24.01 20.03 -1.90
CA VAL A 105 23.08 19.72 -0.80
C VAL A 105 23.02 18.22 -0.57
N GLN A 106 23.21 17.77 0.67
CA GLN A 106 23.10 16.35 1.01
C GLN A 106 21.62 15.97 1.14
N SER A 107 21.19 14.89 0.49
CA SER A 107 19.76 14.58 0.35
C SER A 107 19.39 13.10 0.56
N VAL A 108 18.16 12.88 1.02
CA VAL A 108 17.49 11.58 1.01
C VAL A 108 16.31 11.61 0.05
N VAL A 109 16.12 10.54 -0.71
CA VAL A 109 15.02 10.37 -1.66
C VAL A 109 14.23 9.13 -1.27
N PHE A 110 13.05 9.32 -0.72
CA PHE A 110 12.13 8.25 -0.36
C PHE A 110 11.28 7.85 -1.56
N ALA A 111 11.26 6.56 -1.88
CA ALA A 111 10.40 5.99 -2.90
C ALA A 111 9.57 4.84 -2.33
N ARG A 112 8.31 4.75 -2.77
CA ARG A 112 7.31 3.81 -2.23
C ARG A 112 7.60 2.32 -2.43
N SER A 113 8.50 1.97 -3.34
CA SER A 113 8.77 0.56 -3.67
C SER A 113 10.26 0.33 -3.87
N ARG A 114 10.72 -0.89 -3.55
CA ARG A 114 12.11 -1.32 -3.82
C ARG A 114 12.49 -1.11 -5.29
N ARG A 115 11.55 -1.35 -6.22
CA ARG A 115 11.76 -1.09 -7.64
C ARG A 115 11.96 0.39 -7.94
N SER A 116 11.10 1.27 -7.41
CA SER A 116 11.23 2.72 -7.64
C SER A 116 12.57 3.25 -7.14
N VAL A 117 13.08 2.75 -6.01
CA VAL A 117 14.42 3.07 -5.49
C VAL A 117 15.48 2.76 -6.53
N GLU A 118 15.50 1.51 -7.02
CA GLU A 118 16.50 1.07 -7.98
C GLU A 118 16.38 1.82 -9.32
N LEU A 119 15.17 2.09 -9.81
CA LEU A 119 14.97 2.89 -11.03
C LEU A 119 15.52 4.32 -10.89
N ILE A 120 15.22 5.01 -9.78
CA ILE A 120 15.73 6.37 -9.51
C ILE A 120 17.25 6.34 -9.40
N LEU A 121 17.80 5.35 -8.68
CA LEU A 121 19.24 5.18 -8.52
C LEU A 121 19.93 4.95 -9.85
N THR A 122 19.41 4.05 -10.69
CA THR A 122 19.91 3.80 -12.05
C THR A 122 19.90 5.08 -12.87
N TYR A 123 18.82 5.89 -12.83
CA TYR A 123 18.75 7.14 -13.58
C TYR A 123 19.63 8.27 -13.05
N LEU A 124 19.98 8.25 -11.76
CA LEU A 124 20.91 9.21 -11.18
C LEU A 124 22.37 8.85 -11.47
N GLN A 125 22.67 7.54 -11.57
CA GLN A 125 24.01 7.03 -11.84
C GLN A 125 24.29 6.84 -13.34
N SER A 126 23.27 6.79 -14.19
CA SER A 126 23.44 6.66 -15.63
C SER A 126 23.90 7.99 -16.24
N ASP A 127 24.97 7.91 -17.03
CA ASP A 127 25.43 9.01 -17.89
C ASP A 127 24.57 9.10 -19.19
N ASP A 128 23.58 8.20 -19.31
CA ASP A 128 22.84 7.96 -20.55
C ASP A 128 21.77 9.03 -20.77
N ARG A 129 22.18 10.00 -21.58
CA ARG A 129 21.38 11.09 -22.13
C ARG A 129 20.34 10.52 -23.10
N GLY A 130 19.28 9.89 -22.59
CA GLY A 130 18.19 9.35 -23.40
C GLY A 130 17.73 10.31 -24.51
N ASP A 131 17.62 9.77 -25.72
CA ASP A 131 17.20 10.37 -27.01
C ASP A 131 17.34 11.91 -27.16
N LYS A 132 18.31 12.33 -27.98
CA LYS A 132 18.58 13.72 -28.35
C LYS A 132 17.43 14.38 -29.13
N SER A 133 16.45 13.62 -29.62
CA SER A 133 15.43 14.12 -30.55
C SER A 133 14.26 14.89 -29.90
N THR A 134 14.08 14.83 -28.58
CA THR A 134 12.86 15.35 -27.90
C THR A 134 13.10 16.37 -26.78
N ARG A 135 14.32 16.89 -26.57
CA ARG A 135 14.62 17.78 -25.44
C ARG A 135 14.67 19.27 -25.84
N THR A 136 13.71 20.05 -25.35
CA THR A 136 13.81 21.53 -25.24
C THR A 136 14.55 22.00 -23.99
N HIS A 137 14.90 21.10 -23.06
CA HIS A 137 15.79 21.39 -21.93
C HIS A 137 16.77 20.22 -21.68
N PRO A 138 18.09 20.43 -21.76
CA PRO A 138 19.06 19.41 -21.39
C PRO A 138 19.05 19.20 -19.88
N LEU A 139 18.80 17.96 -19.44
CA LEU A 139 19.10 17.48 -18.09
C LEU A 139 20.64 17.50 -17.93
N SER A 140 21.16 18.64 -17.46
CA SER A 140 22.57 18.98 -17.17
C SER A 140 23.60 18.90 -18.33
N PRO A 141 24.48 19.91 -18.53
CA PRO A 141 25.47 19.89 -19.62
C PRO A 141 26.72 19.02 -19.36
N THR A 142 26.99 18.62 -18.11
CA THR A 142 28.29 18.03 -17.69
C THR A 142 28.17 16.58 -17.20
N PRO A 143 29.02 15.65 -17.67
CA PRO A 143 29.12 14.30 -17.10
C PRO A 143 29.46 14.36 -15.61
N LEU A 144 28.86 13.48 -14.81
CA LEU A 144 29.18 13.38 -13.38
C LEU A 144 30.58 12.78 -13.21
N SER A 145 31.38 13.32 -12.29
CA SER A 145 32.66 12.72 -11.91
C SER A 145 32.45 11.34 -11.29
N PRO A 146 33.36 10.36 -11.45
CA PRO A 146 33.33 9.08 -10.74
C PRO A 146 33.17 9.22 -9.22
N THR A 147 33.74 10.29 -8.64
CA THR A 147 33.60 10.62 -7.21
C THR A 147 32.18 11.06 -6.85
N THR A 148 31.47 11.71 -7.77
CA THR A 148 30.06 12.09 -7.58
C THR A 148 29.15 10.86 -7.72
N LEU A 149 29.44 9.96 -8.66
CA LEU A 149 28.69 8.70 -8.81
C LEU A 149 28.80 7.81 -7.57
N SER A 150 30.00 7.66 -7.00
CA SER A 150 30.21 6.89 -5.77
C SER A 150 29.50 7.50 -4.54
N SER A 151 29.11 8.77 -4.63
CA SER A 151 28.41 9.49 -3.56
C SER A 151 26.88 9.34 -3.61
N ILE A 152 26.33 8.68 -4.64
CA ILE A 152 24.90 8.40 -4.79
C ILE A 152 24.68 6.91 -4.51
N ARG A 153 23.93 6.59 -3.44
CA ARG A 153 23.73 5.21 -2.98
C ARG A 153 22.25 4.84 -2.89
N GLY A 154 21.94 3.55 -2.97
CA GLY A 154 20.61 3.02 -2.63
C GLY A 154 20.53 2.62 -1.15
N TYR A 155 19.32 2.43 -0.61
CA TYR A 155 19.13 1.81 0.70
C TYR A 155 17.77 1.09 0.80
N ARG A 156 17.79 -0.20 1.10
CA ARG A 156 16.57 -0.99 1.33
C ARG A 156 16.83 -2.19 2.23
N SER A 157 15.76 -2.74 2.83
CA SER A 157 15.84 -3.86 3.79
C SER A 157 16.50 -5.13 3.23
N GLY A 158 16.46 -5.35 1.91
CA GLY A 158 17.07 -6.51 1.25
C GLY A 158 18.57 -6.40 0.97
N TYR A 159 19.21 -5.27 1.33
CA TYR A 159 20.66 -5.12 1.26
C TYR A 159 21.35 -5.85 2.42
N LEU A 160 22.61 -6.23 2.20
CA LEU A 160 23.40 -6.91 3.22
C LEU A 160 23.59 -6.00 4.46
N PRO A 161 23.61 -6.56 5.68
CA PRO A 161 23.83 -5.76 6.88
C PRO A 161 25.13 -4.93 6.84
N SER A 162 26.21 -5.46 6.26
CA SER A 162 27.47 -4.74 6.08
C SER A 162 27.33 -3.53 5.14
N GLN A 163 26.70 -3.73 3.99
CA GLN A 163 26.43 -2.68 3.00
C GLN A 163 25.57 -1.56 3.60
N ARG A 164 24.52 -1.89 4.36
CA ARG A 164 23.69 -0.89 5.06
C ARG A 164 24.50 -0.04 6.03
N ARG A 165 25.35 -0.68 6.85
CA ARG A 165 26.25 0.03 7.79
C ARG A 165 27.25 0.95 7.08
N GLU A 166 27.75 0.54 5.92
CA GLU A 166 28.63 1.36 5.09
C GLU A 166 27.91 2.61 4.59
N ILE A 167 26.70 2.47 4.05
CA ILE A 167 25.88 3.59 3.56
C ILE A 167 25.52 4.53 4.73
N GLU A 168 25.12 3.99 5.89
CA GLU A 168 24.81 4.77 7.10
C GLU A 168 26.02 5.55 7.61
N LYS A 169 27.22 4.95 7.58
CA LYS A 169 28.46 5.66 7.88
C LYS A 169 28.73 6.77 6.87
N GLY A 170 28.58 6.48 5.57
CA GLY A 170 28.81 7.44 4.50
C GLY A 170 27.86 8.64 4.52
N LEU A 171 26.63 8.45 5.00
CA LEU A 171 25.70 9.55 5.25
C LEU A 171 26.16 10.44 6.40
N ARG A 172 26.61 9.84 7.51
CA ARG A 172 27.10 10.58 8.68
C ARG A 172 28.38 11.37 8.43
N ASP A 173 29.31 10.83 7.64
CA ASP A 173 30.58 11.49 7.33
C ASP A 173 30.53 12.39 6.08
N GLY A 174 29.38 12.41 5.38
CA GLY A 174 29.14 13.26 4.21
C GLY A 174 29.73 12.73 2.90
N SER A 175 30.36 11.54 2.89
CA SER A 175 30.86 10.90 1.67
C SER A 175 29.73 10.41 0.74
N VAL A 176 28.56 10.10 1.30
CA VAL A 176 27.32 9.83 0.54
C VAL A 176 26.51 11.13 0.47
N ARG A 177 26.45 11.73 -0.71
CA ARG A 177 25.74 12.99 -0.98
C ARG A 177 24.24 12.78 -1.18
N THR A 178 23.85 11.66 -1.78
CA THR A 178 22.43 11.33 -1.97
C THR A 178 22.19 9.85 -1.68
N VAL A 179 21.15 9.57 -0.91
CA VAL A 179 20.65 8.20 -0.72
C VAL A 179 19.21 8.06 -1.23
N VAL A 180 18.96 7.05 -2.04
CA VAL A 180 17.61 6.69 -2.50
C VAL A 180 17.13 5.49 -1.68
N ALA A 181 16.02 5.63 -0.95
CA ALA A 181 15.59 4.65 0.02
C ALA A 181 14.10 4.33 -0.04
N THR A 182 13.73 3.14 0.45
CA THR A 182 12.33 2.89 0.86
C THR A 182 12.07 3.50 2.24
N ASN A 183 10.95 3.17 2.86
CA ASN A 183 10.70 3.44 4.29
C ASN A 183 11.71 2.77 5.26
N ALA A 184 12.74 2.08 4.76
CA ALA A 184 13.76 1.47 5.61
C ALA A 184 14.62 2.51 6.35
N LEU A 185 14.74 3.74 5.82
CA LEU A 185 15.36 4.89 6.51
C LEU A 185 14.34 5.76 7.27
N GLU A 186 13.07 5.35 7.32
CA GLU A 186 12.04 6.04 8.13
C GLU A 186 12.23 5.75 9.63
N LEU A 187 12.78 4.58 9.98
CA LEU A 187 13.05 4.11 11.34
C LEU A 187 14.32 4.77 11.91
N GLY A 188 14.38 5.02 13.22
CA GLY A 188 15.35 5.79 14.04
C GLY A 188 16.86 5.54 13.91
N ILE A 189 17.35 5.24 12.71
CA ILE A 189 18.77 5.18 12.37
C ILE A 189 19.32 6.61 12.42
N ASP A 190 20.44 6.76 13.10
CA ASP A 190 21.19 8.00 13.16
C ASP A 190 22.05 8.17 11.90
N ILE A 191 21.49 8.85 10.90
CA ILE A 191 22.15 9.17 9.62
C ILE A 191 22.64 10.62 9.55
N GLY A 192 22.61 11.35 10.66
CA GLY A 192 22.89 12.80 10.68
C GLY A 192 21.71 13.65 10.20
N GLY A 193 21.92 14.97 10.13
CA GLY A 193 20.98 15.93 9.56
C GLY A 193 21.24 16.15 8.08
N LEU A 194 20.26 15.89 7.24
CA LEU A 194 20.37 16.14 5.79
C LEU A 194 19.85 17.54 5.46
N GLY A 195 20.33 18.12 4.35
CA GLY A 195 19.85 19.43 3.87
C GLY A 195 18.51 19.33 3.12
N ALA A 196 18.21 18.16 2.53
CA ALA A 196 16.95 17.96 1.81
C ALA A 196 16.38 16.54 1.92
N ALA A 197 15.05 16.43 1.94
CA ALA A 197 14.30 15.18 1.84
C ALA A 197 13.31 15.26 0.67
N LEU A 198 13.41 14.34 -0.28
CA LEU A 198 12.46 14.20 -1.39
C LEU A 198 11.59 12.97 -1.18
N LEU A 199 10.28 13.12 -1.25
CA LEU A 199 9.30 12.05 -1.13
C LEU A 199 8.65 11.85 -2.50
N VAL A 200 8.98 10.74 -3.17
CA VAL A 200 8.47 10.40 -4.52
C VAL A 200 7.10 9.75 -4.40
N GLY A 201 6.08 10.60 -4.36
CA GLY A 201 4.69 10.27 -4.09
C GLY A 201 4.38 10.20 -2.61
N TYR A 202 3.09 10.28 -2.26
CA TYR A 202 2.63 10.25 -0.87
C TYR A 202 2.96 8.90 -0.20
N PRO A 203 3.65 8.89 0.96
CA PRO A 203 4.02 7.65 1.68
C PRO A 203 2.84 6.76 2.10
N GLY A 204 1.62 7.31 2.13
CA GLY A 204 0.39 6.61 2.48
C GLY A 204 -0.25 7.13 3.75
N THR A 205 0.53 7.72 4.66
CA THR A 205 0.07 8.35 5.91
C THR A 205 0.73 9.70 6.14
N ILE A 206 0.05 10.58 6.87
CA ILE A 206 0.55 11.89 7.27
C ILE A 206 1.73 11.69 8.22
N ALA A 207 1.60 10.75 9.17
CA ALA A 207 2.68 10.39 10.09
C ALA A 207 3.98 10.00 9.35
N SER A 208 3.92 9.08 8.38
CA SER A 208 5.11 8.66 7.61
C SER A 208 5.68 9.79 6.76
N THR A 209 4.84 10.70 6.26
CA THR A 209 5.28 11.89 5.53
C THR A 209 6.13 12.81 6.41
N TRP A 210 5.68 13.09 7.64
CA TRP A 210 6.44 13.90 8.59
C TRP A 210 7.72 13.21 9.06
N GLN A 211 7.71 11.89 9.26
CA GLN A 211 8.91 11.13 9.61
C GLN A 211 9.98 11.19 8.51
N GLN A 212 9.57 11.01 7.25
CA GLN A 212 10.46 11.08 6.11
C GLN A 212 10.98 12.51 5.88
N ALA A 213 10.11 13.52 6.00
CA ALA A 213 10.50 14.93 5.91
C ALA A 213 11.47 15.35 7.03
N GLY A 214 11.27 14.84 8.25
CA GLY A 214 12.12 15.10 9.43
C GLY A 214 13.53 14.52 9.33
N ARG A 215 13.86 13.78 8.27
CA ARG A 215 15.24 13.38 7.96
C ARG A 215 16.09 14.54 7.43
N ALA A 216 15.45 15.61 6.98
CA ALA A 216 16.12 16.87 6.66
C ALA A 216 15.93 17.91 7.79
N GLY A 217 16.95 18.75 8.01
CA GLY A 217 16.86 19.91 8.91
C GLY A 217 17.12 19.63 10.39
N ARG A 218 18.17 18.84 10.71
CA ARG A 218 18.73 18.81 12.08
C ARG A 218 19.76 19.94 12.22
N GLY A 219 19.69 20.69 13.32
CA GLY A 219 20.56 21.84 13.57
C GLY A 219 19.95 23.16 13.10
N ASP A 220 20.80 24.19 12.99
CA ASP A 220 20.40 25.58 12.70
C ASP A 220 20.37 25.92 11.20
N GLU A 221 20.88 25.04 10.34
CA GLU A 221 20.91 25.28 8.90
C GLU A 221 19.51 25.12 8.27
N PRO A 222 19.18 25.93 7.25
CA PRO A 222 17.94 25.78 6.50
C PRO A 222 17.85 24.41 5.82
N ALA A 223 16.64 23.83 5.76
CA ALA A 223 16.40 22.56 5.09
C ALA A 223 15.08 22.53 4.33
N ALA A 224 15.01 21.63 3.34
CA ALA A 224 13.83 21.48 2.49
C ALA A 224 13.29 20.05 2.49
N ALA A 225 11.96 19.91 2.57
CA ALA A 225 11.24 18.68 2.30
C ALA A 225 10.34 18.88 1.09
N LEU A 226 10.41 17.98 0.10
CA LEU A 226 9.65 18.07 -1.14
C LEU A 226 8.80 16.81 -1.31
N LEU A 227 7.49 16.95 -1.29
CA LEU A 227 6.55 15.90 -1.69
C LEU A 227 6.27 16.03 -3.19
N VAL A 228 6.83 15.12 -4.00
CA VAL A 228 6.63 15.08 -5.45
C VAL A 228 5.41 14.23 -5.77
N ALA A 229 4.26 14.87 -6.02
CA ALA A 229 2.99 14.18 -6.23
C ALA A 229 3.04 13.27 -7.48
N SER A 230 2.61 12.02 -7.33
CA SER A 230 2.38 11.13 -8.47
C SER A 230 1.01 11.40 -9.10
N ALA A 231 0.72 10.75 -10.24
CA ALA A 231 -0.59 10.81 -10.87
C ALA A 231 -1.66 9.97 -10.14
N SER A 232 -1.36 9.45 -8.94
CA SER A 232 -2.35 8.73 -8.14
C SER A 232 -3.46 9.68 -7.70
N PRO A 233 -4.73 9.23 -7.63
CA PRO A 233 -5.84 10.05 -7.12
C PRO A 233 -5.57 10.70 -5.75
N LEU A 234 -4.90 9.98 -4.86
CA LEU A 234 -4.58 10.46 -3.52
C LEU A 234 -3.56 11.59 -3.56
N ASP A 235 -2.47 11.40 -4.30
CA ASP A 235 -1.42 12.42 -4.44
C ASP A 235 -1.96 13.68 -5.13
N GLN A 236 -2.80 13.52 -6.16
CA GLN A 236 -3.41 14.66 -6.85
C GLN A 236 -4.41 15.39 -5.96
N PHE A 237 -5.18 14.68 -5.12
CA PHE A 237 -6.02 15.33 -4.13
C PHE A 237 -5.20 16.18 -3.16
N LEU A 238 -4.11 15.63 -2.60
CA LEU A 238 -3.23 16.36 -1.68
C LEU A 238 -2.56 17.57 -2.34
N ALA A 239 -2.20 17.46 -3.63
CA ALA A 239 -1.62 18.57 -4.39
C ALA A 239 -2.62 19.72 -4.64
N HIS A 240 -3.90 19.42 -4.87
CA HIS A 240 -4.94 20.42 -5.08
C HIS A 240 -5.54 20.95 -3.77
N HIS A 241 -5.42 20.21 -2.67
CA HIS A 241 -5.95 20.55 -1.36
C HIS A 241 -4.84 20.46 -0.28
N PRO A 242 -3.80 21.30 -0.35
CA PRO A 242 -2.69 21.26 0.62
C PRO A 242 -3.18 21.48 2.06
N ASP A 243 -4.24 22.27 2.27
CA ASP A 243 -4.84 22.51 3.58
C ASP A 243 -5.33 21.21 4.25
N TYR A 244 -5.75 20.21 3.46
CA TYR A 244 -6.11 18.91 3.99
C TYR A 244 -4.90 18.22 4.64
N PHE A 245 -3.72 18.33 4.04
CA PHE A 245 -2.49 17.73 4.55
C PHE A 245 -1.98 18.47 5.80
N PHE A 246 -1.95 19.81 5.77
CA PHE A 246 -1.40 20.60 6.87
C PHE A 246 -2.38 20.83 8.03
N GLY A 247 -3.69 20.78 7.78
CA GLY A 247 -4.72 21.01 8.78
C GLY A 247 -5.18 19.77 9.54
N ARG A 248 -4.83 18.55 9.10
CA ARG A 248 -5.24 17.30 9.75
C ARG A 248 -4.20 16.84 10.77
N SER A 249 -4.70 16.32 11.90
CA SER A 249 -3.86 15.58 12.85
C SER A 249 -3.38 14.27 12.21
N PRO A 250 -2.14 13.82 12.48
CA PRO A 250 -1.65 12.52 12.06
C PRO A 250 -2.56 11.37 12.51
N GLU A 251 -2.45 10.24 11.83
CA GLU A 251 -3.26 9.05 12.11
C GLU A 251 -3.04 8.54 13.55
N GLN A 252 -4.10 7.97 14.12
CA GLN A 252 -4.04 7.31 15.42
C GLN A 252 -3.46 5.90 15.28
N ALA A 253 -2.69 5.50 16.28
CA ALA A 253 -2.22 4.14 16.46
C ALA A 253 -3.17 3.41 17.41
N LEU A 254 -3.88 2.41 16.88
CA LEU A 254 -4.88 1.65 17.62
C LEU A 254 -4.31 0.29 18.05
N VAL A 255 -4.70 -0.17 19.23
CA VAL A 255 -4.39 -1.51 19.75
C VAL A 255 -5.56 -2.07 20.55
N ASN A 256 -5.70 -3.39 20.52
CA ASN A 256 -6.63 -4.16 21.33
C ASN A 256 -5.91 -5.31 22.05
N PRO A 257 -5.20 -5.03 23.17
CA PRO A 257 -4.48 -6.06 23.93
C PRO A 257 -5.38 -7.19 24.43
N ASP A 258 -6.67 -6.93 24.62
CA ASP A 258 -7.64 -7.91 25.13
C ASP A 258 -8.40 -8.66 24.03
N HIS A 259 -7.94 -8.52 22.79
CA HIS A 259 -8.45 -9.31 21.68
C HIS A 259 -8.32 -10.82 21.99
N LEU A 260 -9.45 -11.53 22.01
CA LEU A 260 -9.62 -12.87 22.56
C LEU A 260 -8.50 -13.85 22.19
N LEU A 261 -8.25 -14.04 20.89
CA LEU A 261 -7.28 -15.02 20.40
C LEU A 261 -5.82 -14.63 20.71
N ILE A 262 -5.52 -13.32 20.70
CA ILE A 262 -4.18 -12.80 21.00
C ILE A 262 -3.90 -12.99 22.49
N LEU A 263 -4.85 -12.56 23.32
CA LEU A 263 -4.79 -12.67 24.77
C LEU A 263 -4.65 -14.13 25.21
N LEU A 264 -5.45 -15.05 24.67
CA LEU A 264 -5.41 -16.46 25.03
C LEU A 264 -4.02 -17.08 24.74
N ASN A 265 -3.43 -16.77 23.59
CA ASN A 265 -2.07 -17.21 23.25
C ASN A 265 -1.02 -16.66 24.22
N HIS A 266 -1.18 -15.41 24.67
CA HIS A 266 -0.27 -14.83 25.66
C HIS A 266 -0.51 -15.32 27.08
N LEU A 267 -1.75 -15.68 27.46
CA LEU A 267 -2.04 -16.33 28.74
C LEU A 267 -1.41 -17.72 28.82
N ARG A 268 -1.43 -18.51 27.72
CA ARG A 268 -0.66 -19.77 27.62
C ARG A 268 0.83 -19.55 27.87
N CYS A 269 1.41 -18.53 27.22
CA CYS A 269 2.81 -18.18 27.42
C CYS A 269 3.09 -17.74 28.87
N ALA A 270 2.25 -16.87 29.43
CA ALA A 270 2.38 -16.38 30.79
C ALA A 270 2.28 -17.53 31.82
N LEU A 271 1.35 -18.46 31.61
CA LEU A 271 1.14 -19.61 32.49
C LEU A 271 2.30 -20.61 32.43
N PHE A 272 2.90 -20.79 31.25
CA PHE A 272 4.13 -21.56 31.08
C PHE A 272 5.31 -20.92 31.83
N GLU A 273 5.44 -19.58 31.77
CA GLU A 273 6.51 -18.85 32.44
C GLU A 273 6.40 -18.91 33.96
N LEU A 274 5.21 -18.65 34.51
CA LEU A 274 4.93 -18.64 35.95
C LEU A 274 3.49 -19.11 36.24
N PRO A 275 3.26 -19.95 37.27
CA PRO A 275 1.92 -20.36 37.68
C PRO A 275 1.06 -19.17 38.10
N PHE A 276 -0.21 -19.13 37.68
CA PHE A 276 -1.15 -18.09 38.10
C PHE A 276 -1.78 -18.44 39.45
N GLN A 277 -1.82 -17.49 40.39
CA GLN A 277 -2.65 -17.59 41.59
C GLN A 277 -4.12 -17.40 41.20
N LYS A 278 -5.03 -18.10 41.89
CA LYS A 278 -6.46 -17.80 41.81
C LYS A 278 -6.71 -16.31 42.14
N GLY A 279 -7.47 -15.63 41.29
CA GLY A 279 -7.78 -14.21 41.38
C GLY A 279 -6.67 -13.28 40.90
N GLU A 280 -5.54 -13.81 40.40
CA GLU A 280 -4.43 -12.99 39.91
C GLU A 280 -4.84 -12.25 38.62
N PRO A 281 -4.75 -10.91 38.58
CA PRO A 281 -5.03 -10.15 37.37
C PRO A 281 -3.90 -10.31 36.34
N PHE A 282 -4.19 -9.98 35.09
CA PHE A 282 -3.18 -9.97 34.02
C PHE A 282 -3.21 -8.62 33.32
N GLY A 283 -2.34 -7.70 33.76
CA GLY A 283 -2.41 -6.32 33.31
C GLY A 283 -3.63 -5.60 33.91
N ARG A 284 -4.41 -4.88 33.08
CA ARG A 284 -5.72 -4.32 33.48
C ARG A 284 -6.85 -5.34 33.51
N LEU A 285 -6.62 -6.57 33.02
CA LEU A 285 -7.65 -7.60 33.01
C LEU A 285 -7.92 -8.11 34.44
N PRO A 286 -9.16 -8.01 34.94
CA PRO A 286 -9.50 -8.47 36.29
C PRO A 286 -9.24 -9.97 36.48
N GLY A 287 -8.90 -10.38 37.69
CA GLY A 287 -8.62 -11.78 38.04
C GLY A 287 -9.76 -12.74 37.68
N GLU A 288 -11.02 -12.32 37.87
CA GLU A 288 -12.21 -13.11 37.50
C GLU A 288 -12.23 -13.45 36.00
N ARG A 289 -11.91 -12.47 35.15
CA ARG A 289 -11.82 -12.66 33.69
C ARG A 289 -10.63 -13.53 33.30
N VAL A 290 -9.50 -13.39 33.99
CA VAL A 290 -8.33 -14.28 33.80
C VAL A 290 -8.70 -15.72 34.16
N GLU A 291 -9.42 -15.92 35.28
CA GLU A 291 -9.87 -17.24 35.72
C GLU A 291 -10.76 -17.93 34.69
N GLU A 292 -11.66 -17.22 34.00
CA GLU A 292 -12.47 -17.78 32.90
C GLU A 292 -11.58 -18.42 31.82
N PHE A 293 -10.51 -17.71 31.41
CA PHE A 293 -9.55 -18.22 30.42
C PHE A 293 -8.74 -19.39 30.95
N LEU A 294 -8.25 -19.31 32.19
CA LEU A 294 -7.48 -20.38 32.81
C LEU A 294 -8.35 -21.64 32.99
N GLN A 295 -9.63 -21.48 33.35
CA GLN A 295 -10.57 -22.58 33.45
C GLN A 295 -10.85 -23.24 32.10
N PHE A 296 -10.93 -22.44 31.02
CA PHE A 296 -10.95 -22.98 29.66
C PHE A 296 -9.70 -23.82 29.36
N LEU A 297 -8.49 -23.32 29.71
CA LEU A 297 -7.25 -24.08 29.53
C LEU A 297 -7.19 -25.36 30.38
N VAL A 298 -7.82 -25.39 31.55
CA VAL A 298 -7.96 -26.61 32.38
C VAL A 298 -8.87 -27.62 31.68
N THR A 299 -10.03 -27.17 31.18
CA THR A 299 -10.97 -28.03 30.44
C THR A 299 -10.35 -28.58 29.16
N SER A 300 -9.54 -27.78 28.47
CA SER A 300 -8.76 -28.17 27.28
C SER A 300 -7.53 -29.03 27.61
N ARG A 301 -7.28 -29.35 28.88
CA ARG A 301 -6.15 -30.15 29.38
C ARG A 301 -4.76 -29.55 29.07
N GLU A 302 -4.68 -28.25 28.84
CA GLU A 302 -3.42 -27.53 28.67
C GLU A 302 -2.81 -27.13 30.03
N SER A 303 -3.67 -26.99 31.05
CA SER A 303 -3.29 -26.59 32.40
C SER A 303 -3.95 -27.44 33.48
N HIS A 304 -3.45 -27.35 34.72
CA HIS A 304 -3.99 -28.03 35.89
C HIS A 304 -4.11 -27.07 37.06
N PHE A 305 -5.22 -27.15 37.79
CA PHE A 305 -5.49 -26.33 38.97
C PHE A 305 -5.24 -27.14 40.25
N SER A 306 -4.38 -26.63 41.14
CA SER A 306 -4.06 -27.24 42.43
C SER A 306 -3.56 -26.21 43.42
N ASN A 307 -3.92 -26.35 44.71
CA ASN A 307 -3.48 -25.46 45.79
C ASN A 307 -3.67 -23.96 45.46
N ASP A 308 -4.86 -23.60 44.96
CA ASP A 308 -5.23 -22.24 44.52
C ASP A 308 -4.30 -21.63 43.45
N LYS A 309 -3.67 -22.48 42.62
CA LYS A 309 -2.81 -22.09 41.51
C LYS A 309 -3.09 -22.89 40.25
N TYR A 310 -2.94 -22.22 39.11
CA TYR A 310 -2.96 -22.82 37.79
C TYR A 310 -1.53 -23.06 37.34
N PHE A 311 -1.27 -24.27 36.83
CA PHE A 311 0.04 -24.69 36.33
C PHE A 311 -0.08 -25.12 34.87
N TRP A 312 0.92 -24.80 34.07
CA TRP A 312 1.06 -25.35 32.73
C TRP A 312 1.40 -26.85 32.81
N MET A 313 0.74 -27.67 31.99
CA MET A 313 0.90 -29.14 32.01
C MET A 313 1.22 -29.74 30.64
N ALA A 314 1.04 -29.00 29.55
CA ALA A 314 1.32 -29.53 28.22
C ALA A 314 2.84 -29.55 27.95
N ASP A 315 3.31 -30.58 27.24
CA ASP A 315 4.72 -30.67 26.82
C ASP A 315 5.11 -29.59 25.79
N ALA A 316 4.12 -28.94 25.17
CA ALA A 316 4.32 -27.92 24.16
C ALA A 316 4.92 -26.64 24.77
N TYR A 317 5.91 -26.07 24.07
CA TYR A 317 6.42 -24.73 24.37
C TYR A 317 5.56 -23.67 23.65
N PRO A 318 4.65 -22.96 24.36
CA PRO A 318 3.61 -22.16 23.71
C PRO A 318 4.18 -21.00 22.89
N ALA A 319 5.30 -20.40 23.32
CA ALA A 319 5.89 -19.26 22.63
C ALA A 319 6.42 -19.60 21.22
N ALA A 320 6.74 -20.87 20.93
CA ALA A 320 7.16 -21.28 19.58
C ALA A 320 6.03 -21.15 18.54
N ASN A 321 4.77 -21.22 18.98
CA ASN A 321 3.59 -21.14 18.11
C ASN A 321 3.01 -19.72 18.03
N VAL A 322 3.59 -18.76 18.74
CA VAL A 322 3.12 -17.37 18.75
C VAL A 322 4.08 -16.50 17.96
N SER A 323 3.73 -16.22 16.70
CA SER A 323 4.39 -15.17 15.95
C SER A 323 3.79 -13.81 16.31
N LEU A 324 4.63 -12.86 16.75
CA LEU A 324 4.16 -11.50 17.04
C LEU A 324 3.82 -10.72 15.76
N ARG A 325 4.39 -11.13 14.61
CA ARG A 325 4.15 -10.54 13.30
C ARG A 325 3.57 -11.59 12.36
N SER A 326 2.62 -11.20 11.52
CA SER A 326 2.02 -12.07 10.50
C SER A 326 2.94 -12.37 9.29
N ALA A 327 4.10 -11.72 9.18
CA ALA A 327 5.02 -11.92 8.06
C ALA A 327 5.79 -13.25 8.16
N SER A 328 5.92 -13.94 7.02
CA SER A 328 6.72 -15.17 6.90
C SER A 328 8.19 -14.92 7.31
N PRO A 329 8.79 -15.76 8.16
CA PRO A 329 10.22 -15.68 8.51
C PRO A 329 11.14 -16.14 7.37
N GLU A 330 10.58 -16.68 6.29
CA GLU A 330 11.35 -17.25 5.19
C GLU A 330 11.95 -16.16 4.29
N SER A 331 13.21 -16.37 3.88
CA SER A 331 13.90 -15.51 2.93
C SER A 331 14.68 -16.33 1.92
N PHE A 332 14.82 -15.77 0.73
CA PHE A 332 15.60 -16.30 -0.37
C PHE A 332 16.93 -15.56 -0.47
N ILE A 333 18.02 -16.32 -0.59
CA ILE A 333 19.36 -15.80 -0.80
C ILE A 333 19.54 -15.56 -2.30
N LEU A 334 20.04 -14.39 -2.67
CA LEU A 334 20.38 -14.05 -4.04
C LEU A 334 21.87 -14.29 -4.26
N GLN A 335 22.24 -15.21 -5.14
CA GLN A 335 23.63 -15.57 -5.41
C GLN A 335 23.99 -15.27 -6.86
N ALA A 336 25.09 -14.55 -7.07
CA ALA A 336 25.68 -14.36 -8.38
C ALA A 336 27.00 -15.13 -8.50
N ASN A 337 27.26 -15.72 -9.67
CA ASN A 337 28.57 -16.25 -9.99
C ASN A 337 29.44 -15.10 -10.53
N GLU A 338 30.63 -14.91 -9.95
CA GLU A 338 31.66 -14.05 -10.55
C GLU A 338 32.56 -14.92 -11.42
N GLU A 339 32.53 -14.71 -12.74
CA GLU A 339 33.66 -15.06 -13.58
C GLU A 339 34.72 -13.97 -13.39
N ASP A 340 35.85 -14.29 -12.76
CA ASP A 340 37.02 -13.41 -12.75
C ASP A 340 37.66 -13.45 -14.15
N PRO A 341 37.59 -12.37 -14.95
CA PRO A 341 38.16 -12.36 -16.30
C PRO A 341 39.70 -12.46 -16.27
N SER A 342 40.33 -12.23 -15.11
CA SER A 342 41.78 -12.26 -14.93
C SER A 342 42.33 -13.61 -14.46
N SER A 343 41.47 -14.57 -14.08
CA SER A 343 41.88 -15.92 -13.65
C SER A 343 40.79 -16.97 -13.94
N PRO A 344 40.64 -17.44 -15.19
CA PRO A 344 39.64 -18.44 -15.58
C PRO A 344 39.80 -19.84 -14.92
N LEU A 345 40.88 -20.06 -14.17
CA LEU A 345 41.16 -21.30 -13.42
C LEU A 345 40.74 -21.25 -11.95
N ARG A 346 40.23 -20.12 -11.46
CA ARG A 346 39.63 -19.98 -10.13
C ARG A 346 38.25 -19.37 -10.28
N ALA A 347 37.26 -20.21 -10.57
CA ALA A 347 35.87 -19.81 -10.40
C ALA A 347 35.70 -19.38 -8.93
N GLY A 348 35.56 -18.08 -8.68
CA GLY A 348 35.16 -17.58 -7.38
C GLY A 348 33.85 -18.26 -7.01
N GLY A 349 33.75 -18.80 -5.79
CA GLY A 349 32.50 -19.39 -5.32
C GLY A 349 31.35 -18.38 -5.42
N PRO A 350 30.09 -18.86 -5.33
CA PRO A 350 28.92 -18.00 -5.45
C PRO A 350 28.97 -16.85 -4.42
N ARG A 351 28.83 -15.62 -4.90
CA ARG A 351 28.79 -14.41 -4.07
C ARG A 351 27.34 -14.09 -3.73
N THR A 352 27.05 -13.90 -2.45
CA THR A 352 25.73 -13.42 -2.01
C THR A 352 25.59 -11.94 -2.37
N VAL A 353 24.60 -11.62 -3.21
CA VAL A 353 24.24 -10.26 -3.60
C VAL A 353 23.31 -9.63 -2.56
N GLY A 354 22.36 -10.39 -2.01
CA GLY A 354 21.40 -9.89 -1.03
C GLY A 354 20.34 -10.93 -0.66
N MET A 355 19.26 -10.47 -0.03
CA MET A 355 18.15 -11.33 0.39
C MET A 355 16.79 -10.71 0.05
N VAL A 356 15.79 -11.56 -0.15
CA VAL A 356 14.39 -11.17 -0.40
C VAL A 356 13.49 -12.05 0.48
N ASP A 357 12.44 -11.48 1.06
CA ASP A 357 11.42 -12.25 1.80
C ASP A 357 10.67 -13.24 0.89
N GLY A 358 10.15 -14.33 1.47
CA GLY A 358 9.54 -15.44 0.74
C GLY A 358 8.45 -15.02 -0.25
N GLU A 359 7.49 -14.22 0.22
CA GLU A 359 6.42 -13.69 -0.64
C GLU A 359 6.96 -12.80 -1.76
N SER A 360 8.02 -12.04 -1.47
CA SER A 360 8.62 -11.17 -2.48
C SER A 360 9.48 -11.86 -3.52
N ALA A 361 10.01 -13.05 -3.21
CA ALA A 361 10.85 -13.82 -4.12
C ALA A 361 10.12 -14.12 -5.45
N PHE A 362 8.84 -14.51 -5.39
CA PHE A 362 8.07 -14.87 -6.58
C PHE A 362 7.88 -13.73 -7.58
N TRP A 363 7.88 -12.47 -7.14
CA TRP A 363 7.65 -11.34 -8.04
C TRP A 363 8.88 -10.47 -8.27
N MET A 364 9.90 -10.57 -7.42
CA MET A 364 11.17 -9.85 -7.59
C MET A 364 12.27 -10.70 -8.22
N ALA A 365 12.28 -12.00 -7.94
CA ALA A 365 13.35 -12.93 -8.27
C ALA A 365 12.81 -14.19 -8.96
N HIS A 366 11.76 -14.05 -9.76
CA HIS A 366 11.30 -15.14 -10.63
C HIS A 366 12.31 -15.41 -11.75
N PRO A 367 12.37 -16.63 -12.31
CA PRO A 367 13.14 -16.90 -13.52
C PRO A 367 12.80 -15.92 -14.64
N GLY A 368 13.81 -15.38 -15.32
CA GLY A 368 13.64 -14.38 -16.38
C GLY A 368 13.52 -12.93 -15.89
N ALA A 369 13.43 -12.69 -14.58
CA ALA A 369 13.42 -11.34 -14.03
C ALA A 369 14.75 -10.62 -14.23
N VAL A 370 14.68 -9.30 -14.36
CA VAL A 370 15.81 -8.40 -14.17
C VAL A 370 15.74 -7.89 -12.73
N TYR A 371 16.58 -8.46 -11.87
CA TYR A 371 16.74 -8.03 -10.49
C TYR A 371 17.73 -6.86 -10.42
N LEU A 372 17.34 -5.79 -9.74
CA LEU A 372 18.17 -4.61 -9.56
C LEU A 372 18.72 -4.57 -8.13
N HIS A 373 20.04 -4.45 -8.00
CA HIS A 373 20.72 -4.30 -6.73
C HIS A 373 21.73 -3.15 -6.81
N GLU A 374 21.39 -2.05 -6.15
CA GLU A 374 22.23 -0.85 -6.13
C GLU A 374 22.56 -0.37 -7.54
N ALA A 375 21.50 -0.24 -8.36
CA ALA A 375 21.53 0.08 -9.80
C ALA A 375 22.27 -0.92 -10.71
N GLN A 376 22.91 -1.95 -10.15
CA GLN A 376 23.44 -3.06 -10.93
C GLN A 376 22.31 -4.02 -11.32
N SER A 377 22.28 -4.38 -12.59
CA SER A 377 21.29 -5.28 -13.16
C SER A 377 21.78 -6.74 -13.16
N TYR A 378 20.91 -7.64 -12.72
CA TYR A 378 21.14 -9.07 -12.69
C TYR A 378 19.99 -9.78 -13.40
N TYR A 379 20.31 -10.73 -14.27
CA TYR A 379 19.34 -11.66 -14.80
C TYR A 379 19.15 -12.81 -13.82
N VAL A 380 17.90 -13.12 -13.49
CA VAL A 380 17.56 -14.28 -12.65
C VAL A 380 17.46 -15.52 -13.53
N GLU A 381 18.40 -16.43 -13.36
CA GLU A 381 18.46 -17.68 -14.12
C GLU A 381 17.48 -18.72 -13.57
N SER A 382 17.44 -18.86 -12.25
CA SER A 382 16.53 -19.80 -11.57
C SER A 382 16.17 -19.32 -10.17
N LEU A 383 15.04 -19.83 -9.69
CA LEU A 383 14.56 -19.67 -8.33
C LEU A 383 14.32 -21.07 -7.74
N ASP A 384 15.23 -21.53 -6.88
CA ASP A 384 15.14 -22.81 -6.19
C ASP A 384 14.36 -22.64 -4.89
N LEU A 385 13.16 -23.21 -4.84
CA LEU A 385 12.24 -23.09 -3.70
C LEU A 385 12.66 -23.96 -2.52
N ASP A 386 13.32 -25.09 -2.78
CA ASP A 386 13.75 -26.04 -1.75
C ASP A 386 14.99 -25.50 -1.03
N GLN A 387 15.98 -25.04 -1.80
CA GLN A 387 17.21 -24.45 -1.25
C GLN A 387 17.02 -22.99 -0.83
N ARG A 388 15.94 -22.34 -1.28
CA ARG A 388 15.66 -20.90 -1.09
C ARG A 388 16.78 -20.02 -1.66
N ILE A 389 17.22 -20.35 -2.87
CA ILE A 389 18.30 -19.64 -3.56
C ILE A 389 17.81 -19.19 -4.94
N ALA A 390 17.96 -17.90 -5.24
CA ALA A 390 17.84 -17.40 -6.60
C ALA A 390 19.23 -17.23 -7.21
N ARG A 391 19.47 -17.88 -8.35
CA ARG A 391 20.73 -17.78 -9.08
C ARG A 391 20.68 -16.63 -10.06
N LEU A 392 21.67 -15.77 -9.96
CA LEU A 392 21.79 -14.53 -10.68
C LEU A 392 23.04 -14.56 -11.57
N ARG A 393 22.97 -13.86 -12.69
CA ARG A 393 24.16 -13.45 -13.43
C ARG A 393 24.10 -11.95 -13.72
N PRO A 394 25.23 -11.22 -13.72
CA PRO A 394 25.25 -9.85 -14.18
C PRO A 394 24.63 -9.71 -15.58
N LEU A 395 23.92 -8.61 -15.80
CA LEU A 395 23.24 -8.33 -17.07
C LEU A 395 23.36 -6.84 -17.39
N GLU A 396 23.90 -6.51 -18.55
CA GLU A 396 23.67 -5.20 -19.17
C GLU A 396 22.42 -5.29 -20.05
N SER A 397 21.44 -4.42 -19.83
CA SER A 397 20.16 -4.49 -20.54
C SER A 397 19.55 -3.11 -20.73
N ASP A 398 18.91 -2.91 -21.88
CA ASP A 398 18.10 -1.75 -22.23
C ASP A 398 16.64 -1.85 -21.72
N TYR A 399 16.32 -2.87 -20.92
CA TYR A 399 15.02 -3.08 -20.30
C TYR A 399 15.10 -3.53 -18.84
N PHE A 400 13.97 -3.46 -18.15
CA PHE A 400 13.76 -4.09 -16.83
C PHE A 400 12.43 -4.87 -16.85
N THR A 401 12.18 -5.72 -15.85
CA THR A 401 10.96 -6.55 -15.79
C THR A 401 9.90 -6.04 -14.81
N GLU A 402 8.63 -6.31 -15.12
CA GLU A 402 7.48 -6.03 -14.25
C GLU A 402 6.60 -7.28 -14.12
N PRO A 403 6.41 -7.83 -12.91
CA PRO A 403 5.62 -9.04 -12.71
C PRO A 403 4.13 -8.77 -12.91
N LEU A 404 3.40 -9.80 -13.32
CA LEU A 404 1.95 -9.84 -13.44
C LEU A 404 1.40 -10.70 -12.32
N LYS A 405 0.72 -10.04 -11.38
CA LYS A 405 0.09 -10.69 -10.25
C LYS A 405 -1.40 -10.80 -10.49
N GLN A 406 -1.96 -11.95 -10.13
CA GLN A 406 -3.39 -12.18 -10.07
C GLN A 406 -3.75 -12.55 -8.64
N THR A 407 -4.80 -11.92 -8.12
CA THR A 407 -5.36 -12.26 -6.81
C THR A 407 -6.81 -12.68 -7.01
N THR A 408 -7.18 -13.81 -6.43
CA THR A 408 -8.55 -14.33 -6.44
C THR A 408 -9.00 -14.58 -5.02
N VAL A 409 -10.26 -14.27 -4.74
CA VAL A 409 -10.90 -14.54 -3.45
C VAL A 409 -11.96 -15.60 -3.66
N GLN A 410 -11.88 -16.69 -2.90
CA GLN A 410 -12.82 -17.81 -2.93
C GLN A 410 -13.47 -18.02 -1.57
N ILE A 411 -14.78 -18.29 -1.57
CA ILE A 411 -15.51 -18.69 -0.35
C ILE A 411 -15.29 -20.19 -0.17
N LEU A 412 -14.73 -20.57 0.98
CA LEU A 412 -14.56 -21.97 1.36
C LEU A 412 -15.79 -22.47 2.12
N ALA A 413 -16.25 -21.68 3.09
CA ALA A 413 -17.41 -22.01 3.91
C ALA A 413 -18.12 -20.73 4.37
N VAL A 414 -19.45 -20.78 4.41
CA VAL A 414 -20.26 -19.73 5.03
C VAL A 414 -20.58 -20.17 6.45
N THR A 415 -20.19 -19.37 7.44
CA THR A 415 -20.44 -19.66 8.85
C THR A 415 -21.80 -19.14 9.28
N ASP A 416 -22.12 -17.90 8.90
CA ASP A 416 -23.43 -17.30 9.14
C ASP A 416 -23.85 -16.41 7.97
N HIS A 417 -25.15 -16.27 7.80
CA HIS A 417 -25.79 -15.53 6.71
C HIS A 417 -27.10 -14.92 7.17
N ALA A 418 -27.32 -13.66 6.80
CA ALA A 418 -28.63 -13.03 6.93
C ALA A 418 -29.02 -12.34 5.62
N SER A 419 -30.23 -12.62 5.14
CA SER A 419 -30.83 -11.92 4.01
C SER A 419 -31.64 -10.72 4.51
N ARG A 420 -31.39 -9.55 3.94
CA ARG A 420 -32.22 -8.34 4.11
C ARG A 420 -32.94 -8.07 2.78
N SER A 421 -33.94 -7.19 2.81
CA SER A 421 -34.63 -6.76 1.57
C SER A 421 -33.68 -6.09 0.58
N THR A 422 -32.66 -5.38 1.08
CA THR A 422 -31.77 -4.56 0.28
C THR A 422 -30.44 -5.25 -0.07
N HIS A 423 -30.01 -6.24 0.72
CA HIS A 423 -28.73 -6.91 0.56
C HIS A 423 -28.67 -8.17 1.40
N ASP A 424 -27.71 -9.03 1.10
CA ASP A 424 -27.34 -10.14 1.97
C ASP A 424 -26.03 -9.82 2.67
N ILE A 425 -25.92 -10.25 3.92
CA ILE A 425 -24.68 -10.24 4.69
C ILE A 425 -24.27 -11.65 5.05
N SER A 426 -22.97 -11.90 5.07
CA SER A 426 -22.45 -13.19 5.47
C SER A 426 -21.03 -13.03 6.01
N TRP A 427 -20.60 -14.03 6.76
CA TRP A 427 -19.20 -14.21 7.09
C TRP A 427 -18.84 -15.69 7.12
N GLY A 428 -17.55 -15.97 6.96
CA GLY A 428 -17.04 -17.34 6.99
C GLY A 428 -15.62 -17.44 6.48
N GLU A 429 -15.23 -18.64 6.08
CA GLU A 429 -13.87 -18.96 5.63
C GLU A 429 -13.67 -18.58 4.16
N LEU A 430 -12.57 -17.89 3.88
CA LEU A 430 -12.14 -17.48 2.56
C LEU A 430 -10.73 -18.02 2.26
N GLN A 431 -10.46 -18.25 0.98
CA GLN A 431 -9.12 -18.43 0.44
C GLN A 431 -8.78 -17.26 -0.48
N VAL A 432 -7.73 -16.53 -0.11
CA VAL A 432 -7.16 -15.46 -0.93
C VAL A 432 -5.89 -16.00 -1.58
N THR A 433 -5.98 -16.30 -2.87
CA THR A 433 -4.89 -16.83 -3.66
C THR A 433 -4.22 -15.71 -4.43
N THR A 434 -2.91 -15.52 -4.26
CA THR A 434 -2.10 -14.61 -5.08
C THR A 434 -1.06 -15.38 -5.86
N GLN A 435 -1.01 -15.18 -7.18
CA GLN A 435 -0.06 -15.87 -8.07
C GLN A 435 0.63 -14.88 -9.01
N VAL A 436 1.92 -15.11 -9.25
CA VAL A 436 2.68 -14.44 -10.33
C VAL A 436 2.55 -15.29 -11.59
N VAL A 437 1.70 -14.84 -12.51
CA VAL A 437 1.32 -15.60 -13.73
C VAL A 437 2.17 -15.26 -14.95
N GLY A 438 3.07 -14.29 -14.82
CA GLY A 438 3.92 -13.83 -15.91
C GLY A 438 4.65 -12.54 -15.57
N PHE A 439 5.35 -11.98 -16.55
CA PHE A 439 6.00 -10.69 -16.44
C PHE A 439 6.09 -9.97 -17.79
N ARG A 440 6.31 -8.66 -17.76
CA ARG A 440 6.56 -7.82 -18.93
C ARG A 440 7.99 -7.31 -18.94
N LYS A 441 8.57 -7.19 -20.13
CA LYS A 441 9.84 -6.50 -20.37
C LYS A 441 9.53 -5.07 -20.78
N LEU A 442 10.02 -4.10 -20.01
CA LEU A 442 9.78 -2.68 -20.23
C LEU A 442 11.10 -1.98 -20.53
N ARG A 443 11.21 -1.31 -21.68
CA ARG A 443 12.38 -0.51 -22.06
C ARG A 443 12.63 0.58 -21.03
N TRP A 444 13.89 0.84 -20.69
CA TRP A 444 14.27 1.95 -19.83
C TRP A 444 13.79 3.30 -20.39
N TYR A 445 13.49 4.24 -19.51
CA TYR A 445 13.00 5.59 -19.82
C TYR A 445 11.63 5.67 -20.51
N THR A 446 11.46 5.05 -21.68
CA THR A 446 10.22 5.08 -22.47
C THR A 446 9.13 4.20 -21.87
N ARG A 447 9.51 3.18 -21.09
CA ARG A 447 8.61 2.13 -20.56
C ARG A 447 7.81 1.44 -21.67
N GLU A 448 8.33 1.42 -22.89
CA GLU A 448 7.77 0.67 -23.99
C GLU A 448 7.73 -0.82 -23.62
N ASN A 449 6.59 -1.47 -23.84
CA ASN A 449 6.45 -2.91 -23.60
C ASN A 449 7.09 -3.68 -24.76
N LEU A 450 8.22 -4.33 -24.49
CA LEU A 450 8.99 -5.12 -25.45
C LEU A 450 8.47 -6.55 -25.59
N GLY A 451 7.62 -7.00 -24.66
CA GLY A 451 7.09 -8.36 -24.66
C GLY A 451 6.56 -8.77 -23.29
N GLN A 452 5.75 -9.82 -23.29
CA GLN A 452 5.23 -10.45 -22.09
C GLN A 452 5.51 -11.94 -22.16
N GLU A 453 5.93 -12.51 -21.05
CA GLU A 453 6.22 -13.94 -20.91
C GLU A 453 5.37 -14.51 -19.78
N PRO A 454 4.71 -15.67 -19.99
CA PRO A 454 4.00 -16.36 -18.93
C PRO A 454 4.99 -16.98 -17.93
N LEU A 455 4.54 -17.17 -16.70
CA LEU A 455 5.27 -17.87 -15.64
C LEU A 455 4.34 -18.87 -14.99
N ASP A 456 4.91 -20.01 -14.63
CA ASP A 456 4.23 -21.04 -13.85
C ASP A 456 4.91 -21.12 -12.47
N LEU A 457 4.58 -20.16 -11.62
CA LEU A 457 5.04 -20.12 -10.24
C LEU A 457 3.92 -20.55 -9.31
N PRO A 458 4.24 -21.20 -8.17
CA PRO A 458 3.22 -21.63 -7.24
C PRO A 458 2.42 -20.42 -6.71
N PRO A 459 1.10 -20.58 -6.53
CA PRO A 459 0.30 -19.60 -5.82
C PRO A 459 0.69 -19.52 -4.35
N THR A 460 0.46 -18.37 -3.74
CA THR A 460 0.46 -18.18 -2.29
C THR A 460 -0.99 -18.10 -1.82
N ASP A 461 -1.38 -19.00 -0.94
CA ASP A 461 -2.73 -19.06 -0.39
C ASP A 461 -2.77 -18.52 1.03
N LEU A 462 -3.66 -17.55 1.26
CA LEU A 462 -4.05 -17.11 2.59
C LEU A 462 -5.45 -17.66 2.86
N GLN A 463 -5.53 -18.73 3.65
CA GLN A 463 -6.79 -19.16 4.25
C GLN A 463 -7.07 -18.30 5.48
N THR A 464 -8.23 -17.65 5.49
CA THR A 464 -8.59 -16.64 6.49
C THR A 464 -10.11 -16.57 6.64
N THR A 465 -10.61 -15.67 7.48
CA THR A 465 -12.04 -15.35 7.54
C THR A 465 -12.35 -14.03 6.83
N GLY A 466 -13.56 -13.93 6.31
CA GLY A 466 -14.06 -12.75 5.62
C GLY A 466 -15.50 -12.43 5.98
N TYR A 467 -15.81 -11.14 5.96
CA TYR A 467 -17.13 -10.55 6.00
C TYR A 467 -17.47 -10.02 4.61
N TRP A 468 -18.64 -10.34 4.08
CA TRP A 468 -19.08 -9.81 2.81
C TRP A 468 -20.54 -9.39 2.80
N LEU A 469 -20.80 -8.39 1.96
CA LEU A 469 -22.11 -7.83 1.69
C LEU A 469 -22.36 -7.84 0.18
N SER A 470 -23.54 -8.29 -0.21
CA SER A 470 -23.95 -8.41 -1.62
C SER A 470 -25.29 -7.74 -1.85
N LEU A 471 -25.35 -6.81 -2.80
CA LEU A 471 -26.56 -6.04 -3.08
C LEU A 471 -27.66 -6.92 -3.70
N SER A 472 -28.92 -6.75 -3.25
CA SER A 472 -30.06 -7.43 -3.87
C SER A 472 -30.38 -6.84 -5.25
N GLU A 473 -31.03 -7.62 -6.11
CA GLU A 473 -31.43 -7.14 -7.44
C GLU A 473 -32.34 -5.92 -7.36
N GLY A 474 -33.31 -5.90 -6.43
CA GLY A 474 -34.19 -4.76 -6.18
C GLY A 474 -33.45 -3.48 -5.75
N THR A 475 -32.37 -3.60 -4.98
CA THR A 475 -31.49 -2.47 -4.65
C THR A 475 -30.80 -1.93 -5.90
N ILE A 476 -30.26 -2.81 -6.74
CA ILE A 476 -29.60 -2.42 -7.99
C ILE A 476 -30.58 -1.72 -8.93
N GLU A 477 -31.80 -2.24 -9.08
CA GLU A 477 -32.88 -1.62 -9.86
C GLU A 477 -33.24 -0.24 -9.33
N THR A 478 -33.35 -0.10 -8.00
CA THR A 478 -33.62 1.19 -7.34
C THR A 478 -32.48 2.20 -7.62
N LEU A 479 -31.23 1.78 -7.51
CA LEU A 479 -30.06 2.61 -7.79
C LEU A 479 -29.98 2.99 -9.28
N ARG A 480 -30.32 2.07 -10.19
CA ARG A 480 -30.39 2.34 -11.64
C ARG A 480 -31.48 3.38 -11.93
N ALA A 481 -32.67 3.23 -11.35
CA ALA A 481 -33.76 4.18 -11.51
C ALA A 481 -33.41 5.58 -10.97
N ALA A 482 -32.62 5.66 -9.89
CA ALA A 482 -32.11 6.91 -9.33
C ALA A 482 -30.90 7.50 -10.09
N GLY A 483 -30.38 6.80 -11.12
CA GLY A 483 -29.18 7.18 -11.85
C GLY A 483 -27.90 7.14 -11.00
N ALA A 484 -27.90 6.34 -9.92
CA ALA A 484 -26.82 6.21 -8.95
C ALA A 484 -26.02 4.90 -9.09
N TRP A 485 -26.33 4.08 -10.10
CA TRP A 485 -25.59 2.85 -10.40
C TRP A 485 -24.65 3.04 -11.59
N THR A 486 -23.34 2.86 -11.38
CA THR A 486 -22.30 3.10 -12.40
C THR A 486 -21.42 1.88 -12.67
N ASN A 487 -21.76 0.69 -12.15
CA ASN A 487 -20.94 -0.51 -12.34
C ASN A 487 -21.22 -1.26 -13.64
N ASP A 488 -22.33 -0.98 -14.33
CA ASP A 488 -22.71 -1.65 -15.59
C ASP A 488 -21.69 -1.38 -16.72
N PRO A 489 -21.40 -2.35 -17.61
CA PRO A 489 -20.53 -2.13 -18.76
C PRO A 489 -20.98 -0.96 -19.65
N ASN A 490 -20.02 -0.22 -20.20
CA ASN A 490 -20.34 0.91 -21.08
C ASN A 490 -21.04 0.44 -22.37
N GLN A 491 -22.19 1.04 -22.67
CA GLN A 491 -22.92 0.80 -23.91
C GLN A 491 -22.65 1.93 -24.91
N TYR A 492 -21.61 1.77 -25.74
CA TYR A 492 -21.20 2.79 -26.72
C TYR A 492 -22.13 2.92 -27.94
N GLY A 493 -23.16 2.07 -28.05
CA GLY A 493 -24.11 2.06 -29.15
C GLY A 493 -23.68 1.25 -30.38
N PRO A 494 -24.61 0.98 -31.31
CA PRO A 494 -24.40 0.05 -32.42
C PRO A 494 -23.40 0.53 -33.47
N THR A 495 -23.14 1.84 -33.55
CA THR A 495 -22.20 2.44 -34.50
C THR A 495 -20.75 2.41 -34.00
N TRP A 496 -20.50 2.00 -32.76
CA TRP A 496 -19.19 2.04 -32.13
C TRP A 496 -18.08 1.31 -32.91
N PRO A 497 -18.27 0.09 -33.45
CA PRO A 497 -17.21 -0.57 -34.22
C PRO A 497 -16.74 0.25 -35.44
N ARG A 498 -17.69 0.81 -36.20
CA ARG A 498 -17.38 1.67 -37.36
C ARG A 498 -16.71 2.97 -36.95
N LEU A 499 -17.18 3.57 -35.85
CA LEU A 499 -16.58 4.79 -35.30
C LEU A 499 -15.15 4.55 -34.82
N ARG A 500 -14.89 3.42 -34.15
CA ARG A 500 -13.56 3.02 -33.71
C ARG A 500 -12.59 2.95 -34.89
N ASP A 501 -13.00 2.33 -35.97
CA ASP A 501 -12.18 2.22 -37.18
C ASP A 501 -11.96 3.58 -37.85
N ALA A 502 -12.98 4.45 -37.88
CA ALA A 502 -12.85 5.81 -38.41
C ALA A 502 -11.88 6.67 -37.58
N VAL A 503 -11.91 6.55 -36.24
CA VAL A 503 -10.98 7.26 -35.35
C VAL A 503 -9.55 6.76 -35.54
N ARG A 504 -9.36 5.43 -35.64
CA ARG A 504 -8.05 4.84 -35.91
C ARG A 504 -7.50 5.27 -37.27
N ALA A 505 -8.35 5.32 -38.30
CA ALA A 505 -7.97 5.81 -39.62
C ALA A 505 -7.61 7.31 -39.61
N ARG A 506 -8.40 8.15 -38.91
CA ARG A 506 -8.10 9.59 -38.71
C ARG A 506 -6.72 9.79 -38.10
N ASP A 507 -6.40 8.97 -37.11
CA ASP A 507 -5.16 9.01 -36.34
C ASP A 507 -3.99 8.30 -37.06
N GLY A 508 -4.17 7.89 -38.32
CA GLY A 508 -3.15 7.23 -39.13
C GLY A 508 -2.71 5.88 -38.58
N TYR A 509 -3.57 5.19 -37.82
CA TYR A 509 -3.27 3.95 -37.10
C TYR A 509 -2.05 4.09 -36.17
N ARG A 510 -1.84 5.27 -35.59
CA ARG A 510 -0.75 5.56 -34.66
C ARG A 510 -1.30 6.03 -33.33
N CYS A 511 -0.62 5.64 -32.27
CA CYS A 511 -0.90 6.16 -30.94
C CYS A 511 -0.68 7.67 -30.92
N GLN A 512 -1.67 8.44 -30.50
CA GLN A 512 -1.59 9.90 -30.47
C GLN A 512 -0.79 10.45 -29.29
N VAL A 513 -0.33 9.59 -28.37
CA VAL A 513 0.52 9.97 -27.23
C VAL A 513 2.00 9.67 -27.49
N CYS A 514 2.32 8.48 -28.03
CA CYS A 514 3.71 8.05 -28.21
C CYS A 514 4.14 7.81 -29.67
N GLY A 515 3.23 7.96 -30.64
CA GLY A 515 3.52 7.81 -32.07
C GLY A 515 3.70 6.37 -32.57
N THR A 516 3.73 5.38 -31.66
CA THR A 516 3.86 3.95 -32.00
C THR A 516 2.80 3.56 -33.04
N PRO A 517 3.18 2.91 -34.16
CA PRO A 517 2.24 2.40 -35.14
C PRO A 517 1.53 1.15 -34.63
N GLU A 518 0.31 0.94 -35.10
CA GLU A 518 -0.45 -0.25 -34.78
C GLU A 518 0.20 -1.52 -35.35
N GLY A 519 0.26 -2.58 -34.54
CA GLY A 519 0.83 -3.86 -34.90
C GLY A 519 -0.24 -4.94 -35.10
N THR A 520 0.00 -6.14 -34.58
CA THR A 520 -0.93 -7.29 -34.66
C THR A 520 -2.21 -7.08 -33.85
N ARG A 521 -2.15 -6.29 -32.77
CA ARG A 521 -3.31 -5.87 -31.97
C ARG A 521 -3.73 -4.46 -32.38
N GLN A 522 -5.04 -4.29 -32.60
CA GLN A 522 -5.64 -2.98 -32.84
C GLN A 522 -5.42 -2.04 -31.65
N HIS A 523 -5.13 -0.77 -31.93
CA HIS A 523 -5.07 0.27 -30.90
C HIS A 523 -6.45 0.51 -30.30
N ASP A 524 -6.45 0.89 -29.02
CA ASP A 524 -7.65 1.20 -28.28
C ASP A 524 -8.13 2.62 -28.66
N VAL A 525 -9.45 2.83 -28.75
CA VAL A 525 -10.03 4.17 -28.90
C VAL A 525 -10.58 4.61 -27.57
N HIS A 526 -10.03 5.70 -27.06
CA HIS A 526 -10.30 6.24 -25.73
C HIS A 526 -11.17 7.50 -25.81
N HIS A 527 -12.05 7.69 -24.81
CA HIS A 527 -12.82 8.91 -24.63
C HIS A 527 -12.03 9.89 -23.75
N LYS A 528 -11.64 11.06 -24.28
CA LYS A 528 -10.91 12.12 -23.55
C LYS A 528 -11.67 12.58 -22.31
N ILE A 529 -12.95 12.91 -22.50
CA ILE A 529 -13.93 13.08 -21.43
C ILE A 529 -14.58 11.71 -21.21
N PRO A 530 -14.47 11.12 -20.01
CA PRO A 530 -14.99 9.79 -19.73
C PRO A 530 -16.46 9.64 -20.16
N PHE A 531 -16.74 8.58 -20.91
CA PHE A 531 -18.09 8.30 -21.42
C PHE A 531 -19.15 8.40 -20.31
N ARG A 532 -18.91 7.77 -19.16
CA ARG A 532 -19.82 7.78 -18.01
C ARG A 532 -20.04 9.17 -17.39
N SER A 533 -19.05 10.08 -17.46
CA SER A 533 -19.22 11.46 -16.98
C SER A 533 -20.28 12.20 -17.80
N LEU A 534 -20.22 12.08 -19.12
CA LEU A 534 -21.20 12.70 -20.02
C LEU A 534 -22.59 12.10 -19.88
N ILE A 535 -22.69 10.78 -19.69
CA ILE A 535 -23.98 10.13 -19.42
C ILE A 535 -24.54 10.56 -18.05
N ARG A 536 -23.71 10.61 -16.99
CA ARG A 536 -24.10 11.09 -15.65
C ARG A 536 -24.65 12.53 -15.70
N SER A 537 -23.97 13.42 -16.42
CA SER A 537 -24.40 14.82 -16.53
C SER A 537 -25.80 14.96 -17.14
N ALA A 538 -26.15 14.11 -18.10
CA ALA A 538 -27.48 14.10 -18.73
C ALA A 538 -28.56 13.45 -17.83
N ALA A 539 -28.16 12.56 -16.91
CA ALA A 539 -29.05 11.89 -15.97
C ALA A 539 -29.26 12.65 -14.64
N SER A 540 -28.62 13.81 -14.45
CA SER A 540 -28.77 14.61 -13.23
C SER A 540 -30.17 15.29 -13.17
N PRO A 541 -30.87 15.27 -12.02
CA PRO A 541 -32.16 15.94 -11.87
C PRO A 541 -32.15 17.43 -12.27
N ASP A 542 -31.05 18.13 -11.99
CA ASP A 542 -30.86 19.55 -12.37
C ASP A 542 -30.68 19.77 -13.88
N ALA A 543 -30.18 18.77 -14.60
CA ALA A 543 -30.02 18.81 -16.05
C ALA A 543 -31.34 18.52 -16.78
N ALA A 544 -32.20 17.67 -16.21
CA ALA A 544 -33.54 17.38 -16.75
C ALA A 544 -34.46 18.62 -16.75
N VAL A 545 -34.23 19.58 -15.83
CA VAL A 545 -34.98 20.85 -15.77
C VAL A 545 -34.47 21.89 -16.79
N ARG A 546 -33.20 21.83 -17.21
CA ARG A 546 -32.57 22.83 -18.11
C ARG A 546 -32.26 22.33 -19.53
N SER A 547 -32.18 21.02 -19.75
CA SER A 547 -31.82 20.43 -21.04
C SER A 547 -32.75 19.27 -21.38
N ARG A 548 -33.38 19.32 -22.56
CA ARG A 548 -34.14 18.21 -23.17
C ARG A 548 -33.21 17.11 -23.70
N GLU A 549 -32.12 16.80 -22.99
CA GLU A 549 -31.10 15.87 -23.47
C GLU A 549 -31.54 14.43 -23.17
N THR A 550 -31.74 13.64 -24.22
CA THR A 550 -32.02 12.19 -24.12
C THR A 550 -30.74 11.38 -23.92
N SER A 551 -30.86 10.15 -23.41
CA SER A 551 -29.72 9.21 -23.33
C SER A 551 -29.02 9.03 -24.70
N HIS A 552 -29.78 9.02 -25.80
CA HIS A 552 -29.22 8.96 -27.15
C HIS A 552 -28.39 10.19 -27.53
N SER A 553 -28.82 11.40 -27.18
CA SER A 553 -28.01 12.61 -27.42
C SER A 553 -26.74 12.65 -26.56
N ALA A 554 -26.78 12.14 -25.33
CA ALA A 554 -25.61 12.06 -24.46
C ALA A 554 -24.57 11.04 -25.00
N ILE A 555 -25.02 9.87 -25.48
CA ILE A 555 -24.16 8.88 -26.15
C ILE A 555 -23.56 9.48 -27.42
N ALA A 556 -24.37 10.17 -28.24
CA ALA A 556 -23.89 10.83 -29.44
C ALA A 556 -22.84 11.90 -29.13
N ARG A 557 -23.03 12.69 -28.07
CA ARG A 557 -22.06 13.67 -27.57
C ARG A 557 -20.77 13.02 -27.11
N ALA A 558 -20.86 11.96 -26.31
CA ALA A 558 -19.68 11.21 -25.86
C ALA A 558 -18.90 10.62 -27.03
N ASN A 559 -19.60 10.14 -28.05
CA ASN A 559 -19.01 9.55 -29.26
C ASN A 559 -18.65 10.59 -30.33
N GLN A 560 -18.66 11.89 -30.04
CA GLN A 560 -18.18 12.88 -30.98
C GLN A 560 -16.70 12.67 -31.28
N MET A 561 -16.32 12.82 -32.56
CA MET A 561 -14.96 12.56 -33.04
C MET A 561 -13.90 13.31 -32.23
N GLY A 562 -14.18 14.55 -31.81
CA GLY A 562 -13.26 15.36 -31.01
C GLY A 562 -12.98 14.81 -29.61
N ASN A 563 -13.90 14.02 -29.06
CA ASN A 563 -13.76 13.36 -27.76
C ASN A 563 -13.03 12.00 -27.85
N LEU A 564 -12.73 11.52 -29.05
CA LEU A 564 -12.14 10.20 -29.26
C LEU A 564 -10.69 10.29 -29.71
N ILE A 565 -9.84 9.41 -29.20
CA ILE A 565 -8.41 9.36 -29.51
C ILE A 565 -7.89 7.93 -29.60
N THR A 566 -6.99 7.66 -30.54
CA THR A 566 -6.33 6.36 -30.71
C THR A 566 -5.11 6.25 -29.81
N LEU A 567 -5.06 5.23 -28.96
CA LEU A 567 -3.97 4.98 -28.02
C LEU A 567 -3.45 3.54 -28.16
N CYS A 568 -2.13 3.36 -28.08
CA CYS A 568 -1.56 2.03 -27.89
C CYS A 568 -1.94 1.49 -26.50
N PRO A 569 -1.90 0.16 -26.27
CA PRO A 569 -2.33 -0.43 -25.00
C PRO A 569 -1.58 0.11 -23.77
N ALA A 570 -0.31 0.51 -23.92
CA ALA A 570 0.49 1.09 -22.84
C ALA A 570 0.01 2.50 -22.47
N CYS A 571 -0.21 3.36 -23.47
CA CYS A 571 -0.74 4.72 -23.26
C CYS A 571 -2.19 4.69 -22.77
N HIS A 572 -3.03 3.81 -23.31
CA HIS A 572 -4.42 3.65 -22.86
C HIS A 572 -4.49 3.34 -21.37
N ARG A 573 -3.71 2.36 -20.90
CA ARG A 573 -3.66 2.01 -19.48
C ARG A 573 -3.15 3.15 -18.62
N LYS A 574 -2.16 3.92 -19.10
CA LYS A 574 -1.64 5.09 -18.38
C LYS A 574 -2.72 6.17 -18.21
N VAL A 575 -3.48 6.44 -19.26
CA VAL A 575 -4.60 7.40 -19.22
C VAL A 575 -5.70 6.91 -18.28
N GLU A 576 -6.12 5.65 -18.37
CA GLU A 576 -7.15 5.09 -17.48
C GLU A 576 -6.74 5.12 -16.01
N ALA A 577 -5.47 4.83 -15.70
CA ALA A 577 -4.96 4.87 -14.33
C ALA A 577 -4.97 6.29 -13.72
N ASN A 578 -4.76 7.31 -14.55
CA ASN A 578 -4.75 8.72 -14.13
C ASN A 578 -6.15 9.29 -13.99
N VAL A 579 -7.03 9.06 -14.97
CA VAL A 579 -8.40 9.61 -14.98
C VAL A 579 -9.31 8.88 -13.99
N ARG A 580 -9.06 7.59 -13.74
CA ARG A 580 -9.72 6.68 -12.79
C ARG A 580 -11.11 7.15 -12.28
N MET A 581 -12.15 6.57 -12.86
CA MET A 581 -13.52 6.71 -12.38
C MET A 581 -13.78 5.74 -11.23
N ARG A 582 -14.22 6.24 -10.07
CA ARG A 582 -14.71 5.39 -8.97
C ARG A 582 -16.21 5.13 -9.12
N SER A 583 -16.61 3.88 -8.91
CA SER A 583 -18.02 3.52 -8.79
C SER A 583 -18.50 3.64 -7.35
N GLY A 584 -19.82 3.64 -7.13
CA GLY A 584 -20.39 3.63 -5.79
C GLY A 584 -19.95 2.42 -4.97
N LEU A 585 -19.80 1.24 -5.60
CA LEU A 585 -19.30 0.04 -4.92
C LEU A 585 -17.82 0.18 -4.49
N ALA A 586 -16.99 0.83 -5.33
CA ALA A 586 -15.61 1.12 -4.99
C ALA A 586 -15.49 2.14 -3.86
N GLY A 587 -16.40 3.12 -3.80
CA GLY A 587 -16.50 4.06 -2.68
C GLY A 587 -16.99 3.39 -1.40
N LEU A 588 -17.94 2.46 -1.50
CA LEU A 588 -18.45 1.68 -0.37
C LEU A 588 -17.35 0.84 0.28
N VAL A 589 -16.64 0.01 -0.49
CA VAL A 589 -15.54 -0.80 0.08
C VAL A 589 -14.43 0.06 0.66
N TYR A 590 -14.16 1.23 0.08
CA TYR A 590 -13.16 2.15 0.59
C TYR A 590 -13.58 2.73 1.95
N VAL A 591 -14.80 3.25 2.10
CA VAL A 591 -15.25 3.84 3.38
C VAL A 591 -15.35 2.78 4.47
N LEU A 592 -15.88 1.59 4.15
CA LEU A 592 -15.97 0.49 5.12
C LEU A 592 -14.57 0.02 5.55
N GLY A 593 -13.63 -0.11 4.62
CA GLY A 593 -12.25 -0.50 4.93
C GLY A 593 -11.47 0.54 5.75
N GLN A 594 -11.82 1.82 5.67
CA GLN A 594 -11.23 2.88 6.50
C GLN A 594 -11.88 2.99 7.87
N LEU A 595 -13.18 2.70 8.00
CA LEU A 595 -13.90 2.76 9.26
C LEU A 595 -13.72 1.51 10.13
N ALA A 596 -13.69 0.33 9.51
CA ALA A 596 -13.57 -0.95 10.23
C ALA A 596 -12.41 -0.97 11.25
N PRO A 597 -11.18 -0.47 10.94
CA PRO A 597 -10.08 -0.44 11.90
C PRO A 597 -10.37 0.34 13.18
N LEU A 598 -11.20 1.40 13.13
CA LEU A 598 -11.57 2.21 14.30
C LEU A 598 -12.43 1.41 15.28
N PHE A 599 -13.31 0.55 14.78
CA PHE A 599 -14.16 -0.30 15.61
C PHE A 599 -13.44 -1.53 16.14
N LEU A 600 -12.58 -2.11 15.30
CA LEU A 600 -11.80 -3.31 15.63
C LEU A 600 -10.55 -2.99 16.45
N MET A 601 -10.19 -1.70 16.54
CA MET A 601 -8.98 -1.20 17.20
C MET A 601 -7.71 -1.83 16.62
N CYS A 602 -7.64 -1.90 15.29
CA CYS A 602 -6.54 -2.51 14.53
C CYS A 602 -5.86 -1.52 13.55
N ASP A 603 -4.76 -1.93 12.91
CA ASP A 603 -4.13 -1.15 11.84
C ASP A 603 -4.89 -1.42 10.53
N PRO A 604 -5.08 -0.42 9.63
CA PRO A 604 -5.73 -0.64 8.35
C PRO A 604 -5.13 -1.77 7.49
N ARG A 605 -3.85 -2.11 7.69
CA ARG A 605 -3.18 -3.23 7.00
C ARG A 605 -3.49 -4.60 7.59
N ASP A 606 -4.15 -4.66 8.74
CA ASP A 606 -4.63 -5.93 9.32
C ASP A 606 -5.90 -6.43 8.61
N LEU A 607 -6.49 -5.61 7.72
CA LEU A 607 -7.66 -5.94 6.90
C LEU A 607 -7.36 -5.84 5.40
N GLY A 608 -7.80 -6.85 4.67
CA GLY A 608 -7.88 -6.84 3.22
C GLY A 608 -9.26 -6.37 2.77
N ALA A 609 -9.32 -5.79 1.58
CA ALA A 609 -10.56 -5.31 1.00
C ALA A 609 -10.64 -5.70 -0.48
N PHE A 610 -11.78 -6.26 -0.87
CA PHE A 610 -12.04 -6.73 -2.23
C PHE A 610 -13.45 -6.32 -2.65
N THR A 611 -13.62 -6.10 -3.96
CA THR A 611 -14.93 -5.83 -4.53
C THR A 611 -15.02 -6.47 -5.91
N ASP A 612 -16.19 -7.03 -6.20
CA ASP A 612 -16.51 -7.63 -7.49
C ASP A 612 -17.93 -7.19 -7.88
N PRO A 613 -18.12 -6.50 -9.03
CA PRO A 613 -19.45 -6.09 -9.47
C PRO A 613 -20.37 -7.24 -9.89
N ALA A 614 -19.83 -8.45 -10.10
CA ALA A 614 -20.59 -9.63 -10.48
C ALA A 614 -19.91 -10.89 -9.95
N TRP A 615 -19.89 -11.07 -8.63
CA TRP A 615 -19.13 -12.15 -8.01
C TRP A 615 -19.79 -13.50 -8.29
N ALA A 616 -19.16 -14.32 -9.14
CA ALA A 616 -19.73 -15.59 -9.59
C ALA A 616 -20.06 -16.56 -8.43
N GLN A 617 -19.34 -16.45 -7.32
CA GLN A 617 -19.54 -17.27 -6.13
C GLN A 617 -20.75 -16.84 -5.28
N PHE A 618 -21.37 -15.72 -5.61
CA PHE A 618 -22.52 -15.18 -4.91
C PHE A 618 -23.59 -14.68 -5.89
N ASP A 619 -24.05 -15.59 -6.75
CA ASP A 619 -25.13 -15.39 -7.74
C ASP A 619 -24.86 -14.24 -8.75
N ASN A 620 -23.59 -13.96 -9.04
CA ASN A 620 -23.18 -12.81 -9.86
C ASN A 620 -23.68 -11.46 -9.32
N ARG A 621 -23.90 -11.36 -8.01
CA ARG A 621 -24.28 -10.10 -7.37
C ARG A 621 -23.08 -9.20 -7.14
N PRO A 622 -23.27 -7.86 -7.13
CA PRO A 622 -22.22 -6.93 -6.74
C PRO A 622 -21.92 -7.07 -5.25
N SER A 623 -20.66 -7.36 -4.93
CA SER A 623 -20.22 -7.69 -3.59
C SER A 623 -19.04 -6.85 -3.14
N VAL A 624 -19.03 -6.57 -1.83
CA VAL A 624 -17.91 -6.01 -1.08
C VAL A 624 -17.47 -7.05 -0.05
N VAL A 625 -16.17 -7.26 0.06
CA VAL A 625 -15.56 -8.22 0.98
C VAL A 625 -14.49 -7.51 1.80
N LEU A 626 -14.53 -7.65 3.12
CA LEU A 626 -13.45 -7.32 4.04
C LEU A 626 -12.97 -8.61 4.68
N TYR A 627 -11.66 -8.82 4.80
CA TYR A 627 -11.13 -10.07 5.32
C TYR A 627 -9.89 -9.85 6.19
N ASP A 628 -9.63 -10.78 7.10
CA ASP A 628 -8.50 -10.69 8.02
C ASP A 628 -7.19 -10.98 7.25
N MET A 629 -6.17 -10.14 7.41
CA MET A 629 -4.83 -10.36 6.80
C MET A 629 -3.94 -11.29 7.64
N VAL A 630 -4.55 -12.01 8.60
CA VAL A 630 -3.88 -12.97 9.47
C VAL A 630 -4.31 -14.38 9.07
N PRO A 631 -3.39 -15.35 8.91
CA PRO A 631 -3.75 -16.74 8.63
C PRO A 631 -4.77 -17.30 9.63
N ALA A 632 -5.72 -18.08 9.12
CA ALA A 632 -6.92 -18.59 9.81
C ALA A 632 -7.92 -17.52 10.30
N GLY A 633 -7.60 -16.24 10.13
CA GLY A 633 -8.36 -15.12 10.68
C GLY A 633 -8.20 -15.01 12.19
N ILE A 634 -8.45 -13.81 12.71
CA ILE A 634 -8.48 -13.55 14.15
C ILE A 634 -9.87 -13.16 14.66
N GLY A 635 -10.85 -13.06 13.77
CA GLY A 635 -12.25 -12.79 14.13
C GLY A 635 -12.65 -11.34 13.92
N PHE A 636 -11.86 -10.56 13.18
CA PHE A 636 -12.28 -9.22 12.77
C PHE A 636 -13.50 -9.30 11.85
N SER A 637 -13.47 -10.20 10.88
CA SER A 637 -14.58 -10.45 9.97
C SER A 637 -15.87 -10.85 10.71
N GLN A 638 -15.78 -11.75 11.69
CA GLN A 638 -16.94 -12.08 12.54
C GLN A 638 -17.47 -10.84 13.26
N LYS A 639 -16.58 -10.04 13.85
CA LYS A 639 -16.99 -8.84 14.58
C LYS A 639 -17.67 -7.81 13.66
N LEU A 640 -17.18 -7.65 12.43
CA LEU A 640 -17.79 -6.78 11.42
C LEU A 640 -19.19 -7.26 11.01
N TYR A 641 -19.41 -8.57 10.94
CA TYR A 641 -20.74 -9.14 10.72
C TYR A 641 -21.68 -8.83 11.89
N GLU A 642 -21.23 -9.01 13.14
CA GLU A 642 -22.03 -8.72 14.33
C GLU A 642 -22.42 -7.24 14.46
N MET A 643 -21.54 -6.33 14.03
CA MET A 643 -21.75 -4.89 14.09
C MET A 643 -22.15 -4.25 12.76
N HIS A 644 -22.67 -5.07 11.84
CA HIS A 644 -22.98 -4.67 10.49
C HIS A 644 -23.78 -3.35 10.40
N ASP A 645 -24.87 -3.28 11.17
CA ASP A 645 -25.80 -2.15 11.15
C ASP A 645 -25.12 -0.86 11.66
N ASP A 646 -24.31 -0.96 12.73
CA ASP A 646 -23.54 0.17 13.27
C ASP A 646 -22.48 0.67 12.28
N LEU A 647 -21.79 -0.27 11.60
CA LEU A 647 -20.76 0.06 10.61
C LEU A 647 -21.37 0.83 9.42
N LEU A 648 -22.52 0.38 8.91
CA LEU A 648 -23.23 1.07 7.82
C LEU A 648 -23.76 2.44 8.24
N ALA A 649 -24.34 2.56 9.44
CA ALA A 649 -24.84 3.82 9.95
C ALA A 649 -23.72 4.87 10.07
N ARG A 650 -22.55 4.45 10.57
CA ARG A 650 -21.37 5.33 10.72
C ARG A 650 -20.71 5.65 9.37
N ALA A 651 -20.74 4.72 8.43
CA ALA A 651 -20.33 5.01 7.05
C ALA A 651 -21.25 6.04 6.39
N LEU A 652 -22.58 5.92 6.58
CA LEU A 652 -23.55 6.88 6.07
C LEU A 652 -23.32 8.28 6.65
N GLU A 653 -23.20 8.40 7.97
CA GLU A 653 -22.91 9.65 8.68
C GLU A 653 -21.61 10.29 8.15
N LEU A 654 -20.50 9.52 8.12
CA LEU A 654 -19.20 10.02 7.63
C LEU A 654 -19.28 10.56 6.20
N VAL A 655 -19.93 9.84 5.28
CA VAL A 655 -20.02 10.26 3.88
C VAL A 655 -20.95 11.47 3.72
N GLN A 656 -22.03 11.53 4.50
CA GLN A 656 -23.01 12.62 4.46
C GLN A 656 -22.45 13.93 5.04
N GLU A 657 -21.71 13.87 6.16
CA GLU A 657 -21.16 15.05 6.83
C GLU A 657 -19.86 15.56 6.20
N CYS A 658 -19.17 14.72 5.42
CA CYS A 658 -17.95 15.15 4.76
C CYS A 658 -18.22 16.29 3.77
N GLU A 659 -17.47 17.39 3.86
CA GLU A 659 -17.67 18.59 3.03
C GLU A 659 -17.08 18.48 1.60
N CYS A 660 -16.42 17.37 1.26
CA CYS A 660 -15.84 17.22 -0.08
C CYS A 660 -16.91 17.16 -1.18
N GLU A 661 -16.58 17.64 -2.38
CA GLU A 661 -17.53 17.71 -3.50
C GLU A 661 -17.93 16.32 -3.99
N ASP A 662 -16.97 15.49 -4.41
CA ASP A 662 -17.26 14.20 -5.07
C ASP A 662 -16.39 13.05 -4.54
N GLY A 663 -15.66 13.26 -3.45
CA GLY A 663 -14.88 12.23 -2.73
C GLY A 663 -13.50 12.70 -2.29
N CYS A 664 -13.07 12.29 -1.09
CA CYS A 664 -11.74 12.61 -0.54
C CYS A 664 -11.15 11.42 0.22
N PRO A 665 -9.87 11.46 0.63
CA PRO A 665 -9.23 10.34 1.33
C PRO A 665 -9.92 9.94 2.64
N SER A 666 -10.65 10.85 3.28
CA SER A 666 -11.39 10.62 4.54
C SER A 666 -12.80 10.03 4.38
N CYS A 667 -13.34 9.89 3.16
CA CYS A 667 -14.68 9.33 2.97
C CYS A 667 -14.67 8.17 1.96
N VAL A 668 -15.14 8.38 0.73
CA VAL A 668 -15.25 7.37 -0.35
C VAL A 668 -13.96 7.21 -1.17
N GLY A 669 -12.93 8.00 -0.84
CA GLY A 669 -11.67 8.10 -1.55
C GLY A 669 -11.72 9.09 -2.72
N PRO A 670 -10.57 9.65 -3.11
CA PRO A 670 -10.51 10.64 -4.19
C PRO A 670 -10.65 9.99 -5.56
N GLY A 671 -11.24 10.74 -6.51
CA GLY A 671 -11.26 10.44 -7.94
C GLY A 671 -9.91 10.75 -8.62
N GLY A 672 -9.70 10.22 -9.82
CA GLY A 672 -8.54 10.55 -10.64
C GLY A 672 -8.57 11.98 -11.19
N GLU A 673 -7.50 12.38 -11.89
CA GLU A 673 -7.41 13.67 -12.56
C GLU A 673 -8.41 13.72 -13.73
N ASN A 674 -9.36 14.67 -13.70
CA ASN A 674 -10.56 14.68 -14.57
C ASN A 674 -11.51 13.49 -14.35
N GLY A 675 -11.37 12.77 -13.23
CA GLY A 675 -12.18 11.64 -12.81
C GLY A 675 -13.37 12.00 -11.94
N ILE A 676 -14.10 10.96 -11.51
CA ILE A 676 -15.25 11.03 -10.60
C ILE A 676 -14.94 10.22 -9.35
N GLY A 677 -15.19 10.78 -8.16
CA GLY A 677 -14.88 10.15 -6.87
C GLY A 677 -16.01 9.27 -6.31
N GLY A 678 -17.21 9.32 -6.89
CA GLY A 678 -18.30 8.37 -6.64
C GLY A 678 -19.05 8.58 -5.32
N LYS A 679 -18.93 9.77 -4.71
CA LYS A 679 -19.56 10.09 -3.42
C LYS A 679 -21.08 9.99 -3.46
N ARG A 680 -21.71 10.55 -4.49
CA ARG A 680 -23.17 10.51 -4.66
C ARG A 680 -23.67 9.07 -4.74
N GLU A 681 -23.06 8.26 -5.59
CA GLU A 681 -23.41 6.85 -5.80
C GLU A 681 -23.24 6.04 -4.52
N THR A 682 -22.14 6.25 -3.80
CA THR A 682 -21.88 5.59 -2.52
C THR A 682 -22.91 5.98 -1.45
N LEU A 683 -23.26 7.27 -1.38
CA LEU A 683 -24.23 7.79 -0.43
C LEU A 683 -25.62 7.20 -0.66
N GLU A 684 -26.06 7.07 -1.92
CA GLU A 684 -27.33 6.41 -2.25
C GLU A 684 -27.32 4.92 -1.88
N ILE A 685 -26.21 4.23 -2.11
CA ILE A 685 -26.07 2.83 -1.66
C ILE A 685 -26.22 2.77 -0.14
N LEU A 686 -25.46 3.57 0.63
CA LEU A 686 -25.52 3.59 2.09
C LEU A 686 -26.92 3.94 2.63
N ARG A 687 -27.63 4.88 2.00
CA ARG A 687 -29.01 5.25 2.37
C ARG A 687 -30.02 4.11 2.19
N ILE A 688 -29.77 3.20 1.26
CA ILE A 688 -30.62 2.03 1.05
C ILE A 688 -30.22 0.92 2.02
N LEU A 689 -28.93 0.71 2.25
CA LEU A 689 -28.43 -0.36 3.12
C LEU A 689 -28.67 -0.11 4.61
N ALA A 690 -28.63 1.16 5.06
CA ALA A 690 -28.83 1.53 6.46
C ALA A 690 -30.30 1.71 6.88
N ARG A 691 -31.26 1.35 6.01
CA ARG A 691 -32.70 1.28 6.32
C ARG A 691 -33.07 -0.12 6.76
#